data_AF-A0A4S3KJC6-F1
#
_entry.id   AF-A0A4S3KJC6-F1
#
_cell.length_a   1.000
_cell.length_b   1.000
_cell.length_c   1.000
_cell.angle_alpha   90.00
_cell.angle_beta   90.00
_cell.angle_gamma   90.00
#
_symmetry.space_group_name_H-M   'P 1'
#
loop_
_entity.id
_entity.type
_entity.pdbx_description
1 polymer ?
#
loop_
_entity_poly.entity_id
_entity_poly.type
_entity_poly.pdbx_seq_one_letter_code
_entity_poly.pdbx_strand_id
1 'polypeptide(L)'
;MNPPESAALRALIDDRYRELERRCRAAGVPLHDDAGVAERIRRTLLASDFAFDTWCRQPQLLAPQGLDRLRSGADAGARIEALQLPADEAGCMAALRRFRHAEALRLVFRDVNALDELPETLSATSVLYESLLGKALAWATEAMAARYGHSRSVEGELQRLLVIGFGKLGGSELNFSSDIDLVFAYPHGGQSDGARPLDNSEYFVRLGRQLVRLLGEPTMDGICARVDMRLRPFGNAGRLALSFAAMEQYYQSEGRDWERYAWIKARAVAGDHADGKQLQELLRPFVYRKYLDYTAFAGLREMKALIDAEVARKDLADNLKLGPGGIREIEFIVQLVQLIRGGREPSLRVRNLLSALAACQARGHIGAQRARRLREAYSLLRRTENRVQMLRDAQTHDIPDDALSRERIALSLDYPDWDALNAALAHHRAIVSEEFAAVLMPEHGHVTAAPVADVRLWEQACDETLDAATLEASGFAPAAELADALLKLPQASSVRAMSPRSRERLDRLLPQLLGAARATSAPVPAMLRLCRLMQAVARRSAYLALLDEQPAARHRLVRLFADSAFLAERVIAQPLLLDDVLDPRIDQLPLRRADIAAEITRVLGTLDERDAETELERITEFRSSTAFRLGLAFNDGRVDAEATARRLAALAESVVGAVLALAERDLVARHGRLPGTGSGFAVLGYGSLGGEELGFASDLDLVFVFDGQRAQAMSDGEHPLEGYRWYQRLAQRVMNWLTVLTRAGRLYEVDTRLRPDGSKGLLVSSLDAFVAYQRSRAWTWEHQALLRARPVAGDAALNAELAAVRREILAVPREPVAVRAEVGSMRQRWRAERDRSDERQFDLKQGLGGLLDIEFALQGLVLAHAAQHPALLGVTANTGLIEACRVAGLLDEKQATTLADAHAGLLQRALACTLDLRSRIAPRDASLEQLRDGVRAVTDALGFAFAPGEETLAPR
;
A
#
# COMPACT_ATOMS: atom_id res chain seq x y z
N MET A 1 48.75 18.87 -31.31
CA MET A 1 48.22 17.50 -31.24
C MET A 1 47.46 17.25 -32.51
N ASN A 2 47.71 16.13 -33.21
CA ASN A 2 46.91 15.78 -34.38
C ASN A 2 45.43 15.67 -33.96
N PRO A 3 44.47 16.12 -34.77
CA PRO A 3 43.06 15.92 -34.48
C PRO A 3 42.81 14.41 -34.29
N PRO A 4 41.97 14.01 -33.31
CA PRO A 4 41.60 12.61 -33.12
C PRO A 4 40.82 12.04 -34.33
N GLU A 5 40.37 12.89 -35.25
CA GLU A 5 39.57 12.55 -36.42
C GLU A 5 40.40 11.88 -37.54
N SER A 6 39.85 10.82 -38.13
CA SER A 6 40.34 10.22 -39.37
C SER A 6 40.34 11.23 -40.52
N ALA A 7 41.12 10.95 -41.57
CA ALA A 7 41.16 11.79 -42.77
C ALA A 7 39.79 11.83 -43.48
N ALA A 8 39.05 10.71 -43.46
CA ALA A 8 37.73 10.60 -44.06
C ALA A 8 36.69 11.47 -43.31
N LEU A 9 36.73 11.45 -41.98
CA LEU A 9 35.83 12.27 -41.17
C LEU A 9 36.10 13.76 -41.33
N ARG A 10 37.39 14.17 -41.34
CA ARG A 10 37.77 15.56 -41.62
C ARG A 10 37.26 16.06 -42.96
N ALA A 11 37.47 15.27 -44.02
CA ALA A 11 36.98 15.60 -45.35
C ALA A 11 35.45 15.78 -45.38
N LEU A 12 34.71 14.89 -44.72
CA LEU A 12 33.24 14.98 -44.62
C LEU A 12 32.79 16.28 -43.94
N ILE A 13 33.41 16.67 -42.82
CA ILE A 13 33.06 17.88 -42.08
C ILE A 13 33.36 19.12 -42.93
N ASP A 14 34.54 19.17 -43.56
CA ASP A 14 34.97 20.31 -44.39
C ASP A 14 34.12 20.48 -45.65
N ASP A 15 33.72 19.38 -46.30
CA ASP A 15 32.80 19.39 -47.44
C ASP A 15 31.43 19.94 -47.04
N ARG A 16 30.89 19.48 -45.91
CA ARG A 16 29.60 19.94 -45.38
C ARG A 16 29.63 21.42 -45.00
N TYR A 17 30.70 21.85 -44.34
CA TYR A 17 30.83 23.25 -43.93
C TYR A 17 30.86 24.18 -45.16
N ARG A 18 31.64 23.82 -46.19
CA ARG A 18 31.66 24.56 -47.47
C ARG A 18 30.30 24.58 -48.17
N GLU A 19 29.54 23.49 -48.12
CA GLU A 19 28.19 23.46 -48.68
C GLU A 19 27.24 24.39 -47.92
N LEU A 20 27.31 24.45 -46.58
CA LEU A 20 26.52 25.38 -45.78
C LEU A 20 26.84 26.84 -46.11
N GLU A 21 28.12 27.19 -46.26
CA GLU A 21 28.55 28.53 -46.71
C GLU A 21 27.95 28.90 -48.08
N ARG A 22 27.92 27.94 -49.01
CA ARG A 22 27.33 28.12 -50.34
C ARG A 22 25.82 28.38 -50.24
N ARG A 23 25.11 27.60 -49.43
CA ARG A 23 23.65 27.74 -49.20
C ARG A 23 23.30 29.05 -48.52
N CYS A 24 24.07 29.46 -47.50
CA CYS A 24 23.88 30.75 -46.82
C CYS A 24 24.07 31.92 -47.79
N ARG A 25 25.14 31.89 -48.61
CA ARG A 25 25.36 32.89 -49.66
C ARG A 25 24.21 32.96 -50.67
N ALA A 26 23.73 31.80 -51.14
CA ALA A 26 22.61 31.75 -52.10
C ALA A 26 21.29 32.28 -51.49
N ALA A 27 21.09 32.12 -50.18
CA ALA A 27 19.90 32.58 -49.47
C ALA A 27 20.02 34.00 -48.90
N GLY A 28 21.16 34.68 -49.10
CA GLY A 28 21.40 36.01 -48.52
C GLY A 28 21.52 36.03 -46.99
N VAL A 29 21.90 34.90 -46.38
CA VAL A 29 22.05 34.76 -44.94
C VAL A 29 23.52 34.92 -44.55
N PRO A 30 23.88 35.85 -43.63
CA PRO A 30 25.24 35.96 -43.14
C PRO A 30 25.56 34.78 -42.21
N LEU A 31 26.54 33.98 -42.59
CA LEU A 31 27.10 32.95 -41.71
C LEU A 31 28.06 33.63 -40.72
N HIS A 32 27.68 33.67 -39.44
CA HIS A 32 28.53 34.24 -38.39
C HIS A 32 29.55 33.21 -37.91
N ASP A 33 30.83 33.54 -38.09
CA ASP A 33 31.99 32.76 -37.63
C ASP A 33 32.75 33.52 -36.54
N ASP A 34 32.07 33.77 -35.42
CA ASP A 34 32.71 34.31 -34.21
C ASP A 34 33.44 33.19 -33.44
N ALA A 35 34.41 33.55 -32.60
CA ALA A 35 35.23 32.61 -31.83
C ALA A 35 34.38 31.57 -31.08
N GLY A 36 34.46 30.31 -31.51
CA GLY A 36 33.77 29.17 -30.92
C GLY A 36 32.43 28.78 -31.57
N VAL A 37 31.86 29.60 -32.47
CA VAL A 37 30.63 29.24 -33.21
C VAL A 37 30.92 28.22 -34.31
N ALA A 38 31.96 28.43 -35.12
CA ALA A 38 32.38 27.44 -36.12
C ALA A 38 32.67 26.08 -35.50
N GLU A 39 33.33 26.03 -34.34
CA GLU A 39 33.63 24.78 -33.66
C GLU A 39 32.35 24.03 -33.27
N ARG A 40 31.35 24.74 -32.75
CA ARG A 40 30.05 24.14 -32.41
C ARG A 40 29.30 23.64 -33.64
N ILE A 41 29.40 24.36 -34.77
CA ILE A 41 28.83 23.92 -36.04
C ILE A 41 29.55 22.67 -36.52
N ARG A 42 30.89 22.65 -36.51
CA ARG A 42 31.71 21.48 -36.91
C ARG A 42 31.40 20.25 -36.07
N ARG A 43 31.32 20.37 -34.73
CA ARG A 43 30.88 19.27 -33.85
C ARG A 43 29.47 18.78 -34.23
N THR A 44 28.55 19.68 -34.54
CA THR A 44 27.20 19.31 -34.99
C THR A 44 27.21 18.56 -36.33
N LEU A 45 28.02 19.02 -37.29
CA LEU A 45 28.18 18.39 -38.61
C LEU A 45 28.84 17.02 -38.53
N LEU A 46 29.80 16.85 -37.61
CA LEU A 46 30.38 15.57 -37.24
C LEU A 46 29.28 14.63 -36.76
N ALA A 47 28.42 15.08 -35.85
CA ALA A 47 27.44 14.21 -35.19
C ALA A 47 26.18 13.90 -36.00
N SER A 48 25.77 14.73 -36.98
CA SER A 48 24.43 14.62 -37.56
C SER A 48 24.33 15.00 -39.05
N ASP A 49 23.87 14.05 -39.86
CA ASP A 49 23.44 14.27 -41.26
C ASP A 49 22.11 15.03 -41.28
N PHE A 50 21.21 14.70 -40.35
CA PHE A 50 19.93 15.40 -40.18
C PHE A 50 20.10 16.91 -39.93
N ALA A 51 21.07 17.29 -39.09
CA ALA A 51 21.35 18.69 -38.79
C ALA A 51 21.85 19.44 -40.04
N PHE A 52 22.77 18.80 -40.78
CA PHE A 52 23.28 19.32 -42.04
C PHE A 52 22.16 19.54 -43.07
N ASP A 53 21.30 18.55 -43.27
CA ASP A 53 20.16 18.64 -44.21
C ASP A 53 19.16 19.73 -43.78
N THR A 54 18.92 19.85 -42.48
CA THR A 54 18.02 20.88 -41.93
C THR A 54 18.57 22.28 -42.18
N TRP A 55 19.86 22.51 -41.94
CA TRP A 55 20.50 23.78 -42.26
C TRP A 55 20.51 24.09 -43.76
N CYS A 56 20.68 23.09 -44.63
CA CYS A 56 20.60 23.29 -46.07
C CYS A 56 19.20 23.75 -46.52
N ARG A 57 18.14 23.25 -45.88
CA ARG A 57 16.74 23.63 -46.16
C ARG A 57 16.31 24.92 -45.44
N GLN A 58 16.92 25.22 -44.30
CA GLN A 58 16.60 26.35 -43.44
C GLN A 58 17.87 27.17 -43.09
N PRO A 59 18.54 27.79 -44.08
CA PRO A 59 19.80 28.51 -43.86
C PRO A 59 19.67 29.66 -42.86
N GLN A 60 18.47 30.23 -42.67
CA GLN A 60 18.19 31.26 -41.67
C GLN A 60 18.51 30.82 -40.22
N LEU A 61 18.58 29.51 -39.95
CA LEU A 61 18.97 28.99 -38.63
C LEU A 61 20.47 29.19 -38.33
N LEU A 62 21.27 29.60 -39.31
CA LEU A 62 22.67 29.99 -39.16
C LEU A 62 22.88 31.51 -39.05
N ALA A 63 21.81 32.31 -39.21
CA ALA A 63 21.84 33.74 -38.90
C ALA A 63 21.95 33.98 -37.38
N PRO A 64 22.30 35.19 -36.91
CA PRO A 64 22.42 35.50 -35.47
C PRO A 64 21.22 35.04 -34.63
N GLN A 65 20.01 35.37 -35.06
CA GLN A 65 18.77 34.97 -34.35
C GLN A 65 18.55 33.45 -34.37
N GLY A 66 18.98 32.78 -35.45
CA GLY A 66 18.96 31.32 -35.56
C GLY A 66 19.93 30.67 -34.56
N LEU A 67 21.15 31.17 -34.49
CA LEU A 67 22.16 30.71 -33.52
C LEU A 67 21.74 31.00 -32.08
N ASP A 68 21.08 32.13 -31.80
CA ASP A 68 20.51 32.42 -30.49
C ASP A 68 19.43 31.40 -30.12
N ARG A 69 18.56 31.03 -31.07
CA ARG A 69 17.60 29.94 -30.87
C ARG A 69 18.31 28.62 -30.58
N LEU A 70 19.36 28.27 -31.33
CA LEU A 70 20.11 27.03 -31.13
C LEU A 70 20.81 26.98 -29.75
N ARG A 71 21.30 28.13 -29.26
CA ARG A 71 21.96 28.28 -27.94
C ARG A 71 21.00 28.46 -26.77
N SER A 72 19.74 28.77 -27.02
CA SER A 72 18.75 29.03 -25.96
C SER A 72 18.41 27.75 -25.19
N GLY A 73 18.38 27.85 -23.86
CA GLY A 73 17.88 26.81 -22.95
C GLY A 73 16.35 26.73 -22.90
N ALA A 74 15.63 27.74 -23.41
CA ALA A 74 14.18 27.69 -23.51
C ALA A 74 13.77 26.60 -24.51
N ASP A 75 12.82 25.75 -24.15
CA ASP A 75 12.32 24.65 -24.98
C ASP A 75 11.33 25.13 -26.06
N ALA A 76 10.76 24.17 -26.79
CA ALA A 76 9.81 24.43 -27.86
C ALA A 76 8.52 25.10 -27.37
N GLY A 77 8.10 24.89 -26.12
CA GLY A 77 6.88 25.47 -25.55
C GLY A 77 6.95 27.00 -25.48
N ALA A 78 8.13 27.57 -25.24
CA ALA A 78 8.32 29.02 -25.26
C ALA A 78 8.19 29.64 -26.67
N ARG A 79 8.32 28.84 -27.74
CA ARG A 79 8.32 29.31 -29.13
C ARG A 79 7.11 28.86 -29.93
N ILE A 80 6.37 27.84 -29.45
CA ILE A 80 5.23 27.28 -30.19
C ILE A 80 4.10 28.30 -30.35
N GLU A 81 3.94 29.24 -29.42
CA GLU A 81 2.88 30.27 -29.51
C GLU A 81 3.09 31.24 -30.68
N ALA A 82 4.34 31.45 -31.12
CA ALA A 82 4.64 32.26 -32.29
C ALA A 82 4.39 31.51 -33.62
N LEU A 83 4.18 30.19 -33.59
CA LEU A 83 3.91 29.39 -34.78
C LEU A 83 2.50 29.67 -35.30
N GLN A 84 2.42 30.33 -36.46
CA GLN A 84 1.17 30.53 -37.17
C GLN A 84 0.91 29.35 -38.11
N LEU A 85 -0.26 28.71 -37.94
CA LEU A 85 -0.71 27.62 -38.79
C LEU A 85 -1.71 28.16 -39.82
N PRO A 86 -1.42 28.03 -41.14
CA PRO A 86 -2.39 28.36 -42.18
C PRO A 86 -3.70 27.59 -42.03
N ALA A 87 -4.81 28.17 -42.48
CA ALA A 87 -6.13 27.54 -42.43
C ALA A 87 -6.27 26.35 -43.41
N ASP A 88 -5.41 26.27 -44.43
CA ASP A 88 -5.37 25.13 -45.33
C ASP A 88 -4.49 23.99 -44.76
N GLU A 89 -4.92 22.76 -44.98
CA GLU A 89 -4.30 21.56 -44.40
C GLU A 89 -2.83 21.40 -44.86
N ALA A 90 -2.53 21.68 -46.12
CA ALA A 90 -1.19 21.54 -46.68
C ALA A 90 -0.20 22.55 -46.07
N GLY A 91 -0.61 23.82 -45.95
CA GLY A 91 0.15 24.88 -45.31
C GLY A 91 0.38 24.61 -43.82
N CYS A 92 -0.65 24.12 -43.12
CA CYS A 92 -0.54 23.67 -41.73
C CYS A 92 0.51 22.55 -41.57
N MET A 93 0.44 21.53 -42.42
CA MET A 93 1.39 20.41 -42.41
C MET A 93 2.84 20.86 -42.67
N ALA A 94 3.06 21.76 -43.62
CA ALA A 94 4.38 22.33 -43.92
C ALA A 94 4.93 23.17 -42.75
N ALA A 95 4.08 23.99 -42.11
CA ALA A 95 4.47 24.80 -40.96
C ALA A 95 4.89 23.94 -39.76
N LEU A 96 4.11 22.90 -39.41
CA LEU A 96 4.43 21.96 -38.33
C LEU A 96 5.78 21.26 -38.55
N ARG A 97 6.03 20.75 -39.76
CA ARG A 97 7.29 20.05 -40.11
C ARG A 97 8.50 20.96 -40.04
N ARG A 98 8.42 22.17 -40.59
CA ARG A 98 9.53 23.15 -40.52
C ARG A 98 9.86 23.53 -39.08
N PHE A 99 8.84 23.74 -38.24
CA PHE A 99 9.03 24.02 -36.82
C PHE A 99 9.68 22.84 -36.10
N ARG A 100 9.17 21.61 -36.31
CA ARG A 100 9.73 20.38 -35.73
C ARG A 100 11.20 20.21 -36.11
N HIS A 101 11.56 20.40 -37.38
CA HIS A 101 12.95 20.27 -37.82
C HIS A 101 13.87 21.33 -37.18
N ALA A 102 13.41 22.57 -37.06
CA ALA A 102 14.19 23.63 -36.42
C ALA A 102 14.44 23.36 -34.92
N GLU A 103 13.44 22.87 -34.19
CA GLU A 103 13.60 22.49 -32.77
C GLU A 103 14.39 21.20 -32.59
N ALA A 104 14.22 20.19 -33.45
CA ALA A 104 15.03 18.98 -33.42
C ALA A 104 16.51 19.30 -33.69
N LEU A 105 16.81 20.20 -34.63
CA LEU A 105 18.16 20.72 -34.84
C LEU A 105 18.72 21.42 -33.60
N ARG A 106 17.91 22.22 -32.89
CA ARG A 106 18.31 22.80 -31.59
C ARG A 106 18.70 21.72 -30.59
N LEU A 107 17.91 20.64 -30.49
CA LEU A 107 18.22 19.53 -29.59
C LEU A 107 19.55 18.86 -29.94
N VAL A 108 19.81 18.57 -31.23
CA VAL A 108 21.12 18.05 -31.69
C VAL A 108 22.24 19.03 -31.31
N PHE A 109 22.07 20.31 -31.63
CA PHE A 109 23.09 21.32 -31.41
C PHE A 109 23.45 21.44 -29.93
N ARG A 110 22.47 21.39 -29.03
CA ARG A 110 22.71 21.49 -27.58
C ARG A 110 23.31 20.23 -26.99
N ASP A 111 22.81 19.05 -27.37
CA ASP A 111 23.28 17.75 -26.87
C ASP A 111 24.73 17.47 -27.29
N VAL A 112 25.07 17.73 -28.56
CA VAL A 112 26.42 17.50 -29.11
C VAL A 112 27.44 18.50 -28.56
N ASN A 113 27.01 19.72 -28.24
CA ASN A 113 27.88 20.75 -27.68
C ASN A 113 27.90 20.79 -26.16
N ALA A 114 27.33 19.78 -25.49
CA ALA A 114 27.26 19.69 -24.02
C ALA A 114 26.64 20.95 -23.37
N LEU A 115 25.62 21.53 -24.01
CA LEU A 115 24.84 22.65 -23.46
C LEU A 115 23.63 22.18 -22.65
N ASP A 116 23.23 20.92 -22.83
CA ASP A 116 22.19 20.23 -22.06
C ASP A 116 22.77 18.93 -21.50
N GLU A 117 22.37 18.58 -20.28
CA GLU A 117 22.48 17.23 -19.76
C GLU A 117 21.38 16.32 -20.33
N LEU A 118 21.56 14.99 -20.22
CA LEU A 118 20.61 14.03 -20.76
C LEU A 118 19.15 14.28 -20.33
N PRO A 119 18.82 14.53 -19.04
CA PRO A 119 17.43 14.76 -18.64
C PRO A 119 16.81 15.99 -19.32
N GLU A 120 17.60 17.02 -19.59
CA GLU A 120 17.17 18.25 -20.25
C GLU A 120 16.88 17.98 -21.73
N THR A 121 17.76 17.26 -22.43
CA THR A 121 17.54 16.83 -23.82
C THR A 121 16.26 15.99 -23.95
N LEU A 122 16.06 15.00 -23.07
CA LEU A 122 14.88 14.12 -23.11
C LEU A 122 13.58 14.89 -22.81
N SER A 123 13.60 15.75 -21.78
CA SER A 123 12.45 16.59 -21.41
C SER A 123 12.11 17.56 -22.54
N ALA A 124 13.10 18.25 -23.11
CA ALA A 124 12.89 19.19 -24.20
C ALA A 124 12.39 18.50 -25.48
N THR A 125 12.79 17.24 -25.72
CA THR A 125 12.25 16.43 -26.81
C THR A 125 10.77 16.09 -26.57
N SER A 126 10.39 15.69 -25.35
CA SER A 126 8.98 15.48 -24.99
C SER A 126 8.15 16.75 -25.18
N VAL A 127 8.63 17.90 -24.69
CA VAL A 127 7.94 19.20 -24.82
C VAL A 127 7.74 19.61 -26.28
N LEU A 128 8.70 19.32 -27.17
CA LEU A 128 8.54 19.56 -28.61
C LEU A 128 7.31 18.84 -29.16
N TYR A 129 7.18 17.54 -28.90
CA TYR A 129 6.06 16.76 -29.43
C TYR A 129 4.73 17.09 -28.75
N GLU A 130 4.73 17.40 -27.45
CA GLU A 130 3.55 17.90 -26.73
C GLU A 130 3.05 19.23 -27.32
N SER A 131 3.97 20.16 -27.59
CA SER A 131 3.66 21.46 -28.18
C SER A 131 3.08 21.31 -29.60
N LEU A 132 3.67 20.44 -30.41
CA LEU A 132 3.18 20.11 -31.76
C LEU A 132 1.80 19.44 -31.72
N LEU A 133 1.58 18.50 -30.79
CA LEU A 133 0.28 17.86 -30.56
C LEU A 133 -0.77 18.90 -30.17
N GLY A 134 -0.47 19.80 -29.24
CA GLY A 134 -1.38 20.86 -28.79
C GLY A 134 -1.80 21.78 -29.94
N LYS A 135 -0.84 22.29 -30.73
CA LYS A 135 -1.17 23.15 -31.88
C LYS A 135 -1.92 22.42 -33.00
N ALA A 136 -1.52 21.19 -33.33
CA ALA A 136 -2.21 20.41 -34.35
C ALA A 136 -3.63 20.04 -33.92
N LEU A 137 -3.84 19.71 -32.63
CA LEU A 137 -5.17 19.42 -32.08
C LEU A 137 -6.07 20.66 -32.10
N ALA A 138 -5.56 21.83 -31.71
CA ALA A 138 -6.31 23.08 -31.76
C ALA A 138 -6.78 23.38 -33.19
N TRP A 139 -5.87 23.29 -34.17
CA TRP A 139 -6.20 23.49 -35.58
C TRP A 139 -7.25 22.48 -36.08
N ALA A 140 -7.08 21.19 -35.77
CA ALA A 140 -8.01 20.14 -36.21
C ALA A 140 -9.40 20.31 -35.56
N THR A 141 -9.44 20.78 -34.31
CA THR A 141 -10.68 21.06 -33.58
C THR A 141 -11.46 22.19 -34.25
N GLU A 142 -10.80 23.29 -34.59
CA GLU A 142 -11.43 24.41 -35.31
C GLU A 142 -11.92 23.99 -36.71
N ALA A 143 -11.12 23.22 -37.44
CA ALA A 143 -11.51 22.68 -38.75
C ALA A 143 -12.74 21.76 -38.66
N MET A 144 -12.84 20.93 -37.61
CA MET A 144 -14.01 20.09 -37.34
C MET A 144 -15.22 20.93 -36.92
N ALA A 145 -15.03 21.92 -36.05
CA ALA A 145 -16.08 22.80 -35.56
C ALA A 145 -16.73 23.62 -36.67
N ALA A 146 -15.93 24.14 -37.61
CA ALA A 146 -16.43 24.87 -38.77
C ALA A 146 -17.39 24.04 -39.64
N ARG A 147 -17.28 22.70 -39.61
CA ARG A 147 -18.10 21.79 -40.43
C ARG A 147 -19.26 21.13 -39.69
N TYR A 148 -19.07 20.79 -38.41
CA TYR A 148 -20.01 19.97 -37.64
C TYR A 148 -20.42 20.60 -36.30
N GLY A 149 -19.96 21.81 -35.98
CA GLY A 149 -20.12 22.43 -34.67
C GLY A 149 -19.22 21.79 -33.61
N HIS A 150 -19.40 22.21 -32.36
CA HIS A 150 -18.67 21.70 -31.21
C HIS A 150 -19.39 20.49 -30.60
N SER A 151 -18.60 19.51 -30.16
CA SER A 151 -19.12 18.33 -29.45
C SER A 151 -19.69 18.72 -28.08
N ARG A 152 -20.91 18.28 -27.76
CA ARG A 152 -21.59 18.52 -26.49
C ARG A 152 -21.96 17.21 -25.79
N SER A 153 -22.05 17.22 -24.47
CA SER A 153 -22.67 16.13 -23.71
C SER A 153 -24.19 16.13 -23.88
N VAL A 154 -24.86 15.14 -23.29
CA VAL A 154 -26.34 15.11 -23.24
C VAL A 154 -26.90 16.32 -22.46
N GLU A 155 -26.14 16.84 -21.50
CA GLU A 155 -26.44 18.00 -20.66
C GLU A 155 -26.03 19.33 -21.31
N GLY A 156 -25.44 19.31 -22.50
CA GLY A 156 -25.03 20.51 -23.25
C GLY A 156 -23.62 21.03 -22.91
N GLU A 157 -22.84 20.30 -22.12
CA GLU A 157 -21.48 20.69 -21.74
C GLU A 157 -20.50 20.44 -22.89
N LEU A 158 -19.54 21.34 -23.11
CA LEU A 158 -18.53 21.19 -24.17
C LEU A 158 -17.64 19.97 -23.90
N GLN A 159 -17.53 19.08 -24.88
CA GLN A 159 -16.65 17.91 -24.83
C GLN A 159 -15.40 18.15 -25.68
N ARG A 160 -14.24 17.71 -25.18
CA ARG A 160 -12.94 17.89 -25.84
C ARG A 160 -12.26 16.54 -26.04
N LEU A 161 -11.46 16.46 -27.11
CA LEU A 161 -10.60 15.30 -27.33
C LEU A 161 -9.42 15.37 -26.37
N LEU A 162 -9.23 14.31 -25.60
CA LEU A 162 -8.06 14.10 -24.78
C LEU A 162 -7.05 13.24 -25.53
N VAL A 163 -5.79 13.69 -25.56
CA VAL A 163 -4.66 12.94 -26.13
C VAL A 163 -3.79 12.46 -24.99
N ILE A 164 -3.69 11.14 -24.83
CA ILE A 164 -2.89 10.50 -23.79
C ILE A 164 -1.61 9.98 -24.42
N GLY A 165 -0.46 10.48 -23.97
CA GLY A 165 0.85 9.98 -24.34
C GLY A 165 1.26 8.82 -23.45
N PHE A 166 1.73 7.76 -24.07
CA PHE A 166 2.23 6.55 -23.43
C PHE A 166 3.76 6.46 -23.53
N GLY A 167 4.33 5.43 -22.92
CA GLY A 167 5.74 5.11 -23.05
C GLY A 167 6.66 6.28 -22.67
N LYS A 168 7.63 6.58 -23.53
CA LYS A 168 8.61 7.64 -23.29
C LYS A 168 8.00 9.05 -23.32
N LEU A 169 6.98 9.27 -24.15
CA LEU A 169 6.30 10.56 -24.22
C LEU A 169 5.58 10.85 -22.89
N GLY A 170 4.80 9.87 -22.41
CA GLY A 170 4.09 10.00 -21.14
C GLY A 170 5.04 10.13 -19.93
N GLY A 171 6.20 9.48 -19.99
CA GLY A 171 7.27 9.59 -19.00
C GLY A 171 8.08 10.90 -19.03
N SER A 172 7.79 11.82 -19.97
CA SER A 172 8.60 13.03 -20.23
C SER A 172 10.08 12.70 -20.46
N GLU A 173 10.34 11.63 -21.20
CA GLU A 173 11.68 11.10 -21.44
C GLU A 173 11.87 10.61 -22.88
N LEU A 174 11.29 11.31 -23.86
CA LEU A 174 11.41 10.96 -25.27
C LEU A 174 12.88 11.03 -25.70
N ASN A 175 13.37 9.95 -26.31
CA ASN A 175 14.61 9.95 -27.07
C ASN A 175 14.39 10.63 -28.43
N PHE A 176 15.49 10.98 -29.10
CA PHE A 176 15.50 11.91 -30.22
C PHE A 176 14.54 11.57 -31.36
N SER A 177 14.52 10.30 -31.80
CA SER A 177 13.68 9.82 -32.90
C SER A 177 12.92 8.57 -32.46
N SER A 178 11.77 8.79 -31.80
CA SER A 178 10.82 7.74 -31.42
C SER A 178 9.44 8.00 -31.96
N ASP A 179 8.65 6.93 -31.99
CA ASP A 179 7.20 7.03 -32.12
C ASP A 179 6.63 7.76 -30.91
N ILE A 180 5.57 8.54 -31.16
CA ILE A 180 4.69 9.03 -30.12
C ILE A 180 3.53 8.05 -29.97
N ASP A 181 3.56 7.29 -28.88
CA ASP A 181 2.51 6.34 -28.52
C ASP A 181 1.31 7.10 -27.95
N LEU A 182 0.17 7.09 -28.66
CA LEU A 182 -1.00 7.87 -28.29
C LEU A 182 -2.25 7.01 -28.13
N VAL A 183 -3.10 7.40 -27.19
CA VAL A 183 -4.48 6.92 -27.04
C VAL A 183 -5.40 8.12 -26.94
N PHE A 184 -6.52 8.10 -27.65
CA PHE A 184 -7.50 9.18 -27.60
C PHE A 184 -8.70 8.80 -26.74
N ALA A 185 -9.15 9.76 -25.93
CA ALA A 185 -10.31 9.60 -25.07
C ALA A 185 -11.15 10.87 -25.06
N TYR A 186 -12.39 10.78 -24.56
CA TYR A 186 -13.26 11.93 -24.31
C TYR A 186 -14.17 11.64 -23.10
N PRO A 187 -14.65 12.65 -22.36
CA PRO A 187 -15.34 12.40 -21.08
C PRO A 187 -16.69 11.70 -21.26
N HIS A 188 -17.61 12.30 -22.01
CA HIS A 188 -19.00 11.84 -22.09
C HIS A 188 -19.52 11.68 -23.53
N GLY A 189 -20.54 10.80 -23.67
CA GLY A 189 -21.33 10.68 -24.89
C GLY A 189 -22.18 11.94 -25.15
N GLY A 190 -22.81 12.00 -26.33
CA GLY A 190 -23.58 13.17 -26.78
C GLY A 190 -23.40 13.39 -28.27
N GLN A 191 -23.61 14.62 -28.75
CA GLN A 191 -23.51 14.95 -30.16
C GLN A 191 -22.97 16.36 -30.39
N SER A 192 -22.50 16.64 -31.61
CA SER A 192 -22.08 17.98 -32.01
C SER A 192 -23.25 18.92 -32.31
N ASP A 193 -23.07 20.22 -32.06
CA ASP A 193 -24.14 21.25 -32.10
C ASP A 193 -24.26 22.00 -33.44
N GLY A 194 -23.59 21.52 -34.50
CA GLY A 194 -23.65 22.15 -35.83
C GLY A 194 -24.84 21.69 -36.69
N ALA A 195 -24.93 22.26 -37.90
CA ALA A 195 -26.03 21.99 -38.84
C ALA A 195 -26.15 20.51 -39.28
N ARG A 196 -25.08 19.73 -39.10
CA ARG A 196 -25.04 18.28 -39.32
C ARG A 196 -24.46 17.62 -38.08
N PRO A 197 -25.28 17.34 -37.05
CA PRO A 197 -24.80 16.79 -35.79
C PRO A 197 -24.19 15.40 -36.02
N LEU A 198 -23.06 15.14 -35.36
CA LEU A 198 -22.42 13.83 -35.30
C LEU A 198 -22.47 13.33 -33.86
N ASP A 199 -22.69 12.03 -33.68
CA ASP A 199 -22.47 11.37 -32.39
C ASP A 199 -21.02 11.58 -31.95
N ASN A 200 -20.78 11.84 -30.66
CA ASN A 200 -19.44 12.13 -30.13
C ASN A 200 -18.45 11.00 -30.45
N SER A 201 -18.88 9.74 -30.47
CA SER A 201 -18.00 8.62 -30.81
C SER A 201 -17.52 8.69 -32.26
N GLU A 202 -18.34 9.21 -33.18
CA GLU A 202 -17.95 9.43 -34.56
C GLU A 202 -17.14 10.73 -34.72
N TYR A 203 -17.58 11.81 -34.07
CA TYR A 203 -16.91 13.11 -34.09
C TYR A 203 -15.44 12.99 -33.68
N PHE A 204 -15.17 12.35 -32.54
CA PHE A 204 -13.82 12.20 -32.01
C PHE A 204 -12.96 11.20 -32.78
N VAL A 205 -13.56 10.18 -33.41
CA VAL A 205 -12.82 9.31 -34.36
C VAL A 205 -12.38 10.09 -35.59
N ARG A 206 -13.23 10.98 -36.14
CA ARG A 206 -12.88 11.82 -37.29
C ARG A 206 -11.82 12.86 -36.93
N LEU A 207 -11.98 13.56 -35.80
CA LEU A 207 -11.00 14.51 -35.28
C LEU A 207 -9.64 13.84 -35.02
N GLY A 208 -9.65 12.67 -34.38
CA GLY A 208 -8.44 11.89 -34.14
C GLY A 208 -7.73 11.47 -35.43
N ARG A 209 -8.46 11.04 -36.47
CA ARG A 209 -7.87 10.72 -37.78
C ARG A 209 -7.21 11.94 -38.42
N GLN A 210 -7.85 13.10 -38.34
CA GLN A 210 -7.29 14.35 -38.86
C GLN A 210 -6.00 14.73 -38.12
N LEU A 211 -5.98 14.61 -36.79
CA LEU A 211 -4.78 14.87 -35.99
C LEU A 211 -3.62 13.93 -36.36
N VAL A 212 -3.88 12.61 -36.45
CA VAL A 212 -2.87 11.62 -36.87
C VAL A 212 -2.33 11.93 -38.26
N ARG A 213 -3.20 12.35 -39.19
CA ARG A 213 -2.83 12.72 -40.56
C ARG A 213 -1.90 13.94 -40.58
N LEU A 214 -2.27 15.03 -39.91
CA LEU A 214 -1.46 16.26 -39.86
C LEU A 214 -0.03 15.99 -39.40
N LEU A 215 0.13 15.09 -38.42
CA LEU A 215 1.42 14.75 -37.83
C LEU A 215 2.20 13.70 -38.64
N GLY A 216 1.53 12.64 -39.09
CA GLY A 216 2.16 11.44 -39.61
C GLY A 216 2.29 11.34 -41.13
N GLU A 217 1.47 12.06 -41.91
CA GLU A 217 1.47 11.90 -43.38
C GLU A 217 2.78 12.42 -44.01
N PRO A 218 3.50 11.60 -44.80
CA PRO A 218 4.71 12.07 -45.48
C PRO A 218 4.41 13.17 -46.50
N THR A 219 5.19 14.26 -46.46
CA THR A 219 5.12 15.38 -47.41
C THR A 219 6.51 15.67 -48.00
N MET A 220 6.62 16.64 -48.91
CA MET A 220 7.93 17.13 -49.38
C MET A 220 8.82 17.69 -48.26
N ASP A 221 8.20 18.19 -47.18
CA ASP A 221 8.91 18.66 -45.99
C ASP A 221 9.26 17.51 -45.02
N GLY A 222 8.90 16.27 -45.32
CA GLY A 222 9.07 15.10 -44.45
C GLY A 222 7.83 14.78 -43.62
N ILE A 223 8.05 14.25 -42.42
CA ILE A 223 7.00 13.94 -41.41
C ILE A 223 7.18 14.81 -40.17
N CYS A 224 6.10 15.10 -39.44
CA CYS A 224 6.19 15.83 -38.17
C CYS A 224 6.50 14.86 -37.03
N ALA A 225 5.72 13.78 -36.91
CA ALA A 225 5.91 12.73 -35.91
C ALA A 225 5.49 11.37 -36.45
N ARG A 226 6.15 10.29 -36.01
CA ARG A 226 5.66 8.92 -36.22
C ARG A 226 4.65 8.63 -35.10
N VAL A 227 3.39 8.40 -35.46
CA VAL A 227 2.31 8.21 -34.47
C VAL A 227 1.96 6.74 -34.36
N ASP A 228 2.05 6.18 -33.16
CA ASP A 228 1.62 4.81 -32.86
C ASP A 228 0.34 4.82 -32.02
N MET A 229 -0.71 4.18 -32.52
CA MET A 229 -2.01 4.07 -31.85
C MET A 229 -2.29 2.65 -31.32
N ARG A 230 -1.32 1.73 -31.38
CA ARG A 230 -1.54 0.29 -31.09
C ARG A 230 -1.81 -0.02 -29.62
N LEU A 231 -1.44 0.86 -28.70
CA LEU A 231 -1.66 0.69 -27.25
C LEU A 231 -3.10 1.02 -26.80
N ARG A 232 -3.97 1.46 -27.72
CA ARG A 232 -5.38 1.72 -27.39
C ARG A 232 -6.14 0.41 -27.10
N PRO A 233 -7.26 0.44 -26.34
CA PRO A 233 -8.10 -0.72 -26.12
C PRO A 233 -8.48 -1.46 -27.41
N PHE A 234 -8.41 -2.78 -27.38
CA PHE A 234 -8.57 -3.69 -28.54
C PHE A 234 -7.53 -3.51 -29.67
N GLY A 235 -6.46 -2.76 -29.43
CA GLY A 235 -5.37 -2.54 -30.38
C GLY A 235 -5.88 -2.03 -31.74
N ASN A 236 -5.37 -2.60 -32.83
CA ASN A 236 -5.74 -2.18 -34.19
C ASN A 236 -7.21 -2.39 -34.55
N ALA A 237 -7.90 -3.35 -33.90
CA ALA A 237 -9.32 -3.60 -34.11
C ALA A 237 -10.21 -2.60 -33.34
N GLY A 238 -9.65 -1.89 -32.36
CA GLY A 238 -10.37 -0.93 -31.53
C GLY A 238 -10.65 0.40 -32.24
N ARG A 239 -11.70 1.09 -31.76
CA ARG A 239 -12.01 2.47 -32.13
C ARG A 239 -10.83 3.38 -31.80
N LEU A 240 -10.64 4.42 -32.61
CA LEU A 240 -9.52 5.35 -32.45
C LEU A 240 -9.65 6.22 -31.19
N ALA A 241 -10.87 6.55 -30.79
CA ALA A 241 -11.21 7.30 -29.59
C ALA A 241 -12.34 6.60 -28.83
N LEU A 242 -12.27 6.60 -27.50
CA LEU A 242 -13.26 6.00 -26.60
C LEU A 242 -13.71 6.98 -25.52
N SER A 243 -14.95 6.84 -25.05
CA SER A 243 -15.40 7.57 -23.87
C SER A 243 -14.71 7.06 -22.60
N PHE A 244 -14.67 7.86 -21.55
CA PHE A 244 -14.10 7.44 -20.25
C PHE A 244 -14.81 6.19 -19.71
N ALA A 245 -16.14 6.15 -19.80
CA ALA A 245 -16.93 4.99 -19.40
C ALA A 245 -16.56 3.72 -20.18
N ALA A 246 -16.38 3.81 -21.51
CA ALA A 246 -15.98 2.66 -22.32
C ALA A 246 -14.55 2.21 -22.01
N MET A 247 -13.66 3.16 -21.71
CA MET A 247 -12.27 2.87 -21.35
C MET A 247 -12.18 2.19 -19.98
N GLU A 248 -12.93 2.68 -18.98
CA GLU A 248 -13.04 2.06 -17.67
C GLU A 248 -13.57 0.63 -17.78
N GLN A 249 -14.68 0.43 -18.49
CA GLN A 249 -15.28 -0.89 -18.68
C GLN A 249 -14.25 -1.88 -19.26
N TYR A 250 -13.53 -1.47 -20.31
CA TYR A 250 -12.50 -2.32 -20.92
C TYR A 250 -11.40 -2.73 -19.94
N TYR A 251 -10.81 -1.78 -19.22
CA TYR A 251 -9.69 -2.09 -18.32
C TYR A 251 -10.13 -2.85 -17.05
N GLN A 252 -11.39 -2.72 -16.64
CA GLN A 252 -11.96 -3.53 -15.56
C GLN A 252 -12.19 -4.99 -15.98
N SER A 253 -12.65 -5.25 -17.21
CA SER A 253 -13.03 -6.59 -17.65
C SER A 253 -11.95 -7.35 -18.41
N GLU A 254 -11.22 -6.68 -19.31
CA GLU A 254 -10.32 -7.30 -20.30
C GLU A 254 -8.85 -6.90 -20.10
N GLY A 255 -8.57 -5.93 -19.23
CA GLY A 255 -7.27 -5.30 -19.08
C GLY A 255 -6.15 -6.25 -18.64
N ARG A 256 -5.10 -6.35 -19.46
CA ARG A 256 -3.96 -7.26 -19.29
C ARG A 256 -2.83 -6.66 -18.45
N ASP A 257 -1.94 -7.52 -17.95
CA ASP A 257 -0.84 -7.11 -17.07
C ASP A 257 0.17 -6.17 -17.76
N TRP A 258 0.46 -6.41 -19.05
CA TRP A 258 1.33 -5.53 -19.84
C TRP A 258 0.69 -4.16 -20.11
N GLU A 259 -0.65 -4.06 -20.15
CA GLU A 259 -1.33 -2.77 -20.30
C GLU A 259 -1.16 -1.93 -19.03
N ARG A 260 -1.16 -2.56 -17.85
CA ARG A 260 -0.81 -1.86 -16.59
C ARG A 260 0.60 -1.31 -16.64
N TYR A 261 1.54 -2.11 -17.12
CA TYR A 261 2.93 -1.69 -17.31
C TYR A 261 3.02 -0.44 -18.22
N ALA A 262 2.26 -0.42 -19.31
CA ALA A 262 2.20 0.72 -20.22
C ALA A 262 1.58 1.97 -19.56
N TRP A 263 0.52 1.80 -18.78
CA TRP A 263 -0.18 2.89 -18.10
C TRP A 263 0.62 3.56 -16.97
N ILE A 264 1.69 2.94 -16.45
CA ILE A 264 2.58 3.57 -15.45
C ILE A 264 3.08 4.93 -15.94
N LYS A 265 3.42 5.02 -17.23
CA LYS A 265 3.93 6.26 -17.84
C LYS A 265 2.84 7.13 -18.46
N ALA A 266 1.61 6.64 -18.59
CA ALA A 266 0.59 7.34 -19.37
C ALA A 266 0.14 8.66 -18.74
N ARG A 267 -0.03 9.70 -19.57
CA ARG A 267 -0.63 10.99 -19.17
C ARG A 267 -1.22 11.78 -20.32
N ALA A 268 -2.08 12.74 -19.99
CA ALA A 268 -2.50 13.75 -20.93
C ALA A 268 -1.27 14.56 -21.43
N VAL A 269 -1.16 14.65 -22.75
CA VAL A 269 -0.09 15.38 -23.47
C VAL A 269 -0.65 16.48 -24.36
N ALA A 270 -1.93 16.41 -24.71
CA ALA A 270 -2.70 17.49 -25.32
C ALA A 270 -4.20 17.33 -25.00
N GLY A 271 -4.97 18.40 -25.16
CA GLY A 271 -6.36 18.47 -24.73
C GLY A 271 -6.49 19.05 -23.32
N ASP A 272 -7.58 18.72 -22.63
CA ASP A 272 -7.83 19.23 -21.28
C ASP A 272 -7.08 18.41 -20.22
N HIS A 273 -6.17 19.06 -19.48
CA HIS A 273 -5.38 18.38 -18.45
C HIS A 273 -6.22 17.96 -17.23
N ALA A 274 -7.34 18.64 -16.94
CA ALA A 274 -8.23 18.27 -15.85
C ALA A 274 -8.96 16.97 -16.16
N ASP A 275 -9.52 16.84 -17.36
CA ASP A 275 -10.13 15.60 -17.87
C ASP A 275 -9.10 14.46 -17.90
N GLY A 276 -7.86 14.79 -18.27
CA GLY A 276 -6.74 13.86 -18.21
C GLY A 276 -6.46 13.30 -16.83
N LYS A 277 -6.51 14.16 -15.80
CA LYS A 277 -6.34 13.75 -14.41
C LYS A 277 -7.52 12.89 -13.94
N GLN A 278 -8.74 13.24 -14.31
CA GLN A 278 -9.94 12.46 -13.99
C GLN A 278 -9.84 11.04 -14.55
N LEU A 279 -9.46 10.87 -15.82
CA LEU A 279 -9.30 9.54 -16.43
C LEU A 279 -8.17 8.74 -15.76
N GLN A 280 -7.07 9.39 -15.38
CA GLN A 280 -6.00 8.71 -14.64
C GLN A 280 -6.46 8.23 -13.26
N GLU A 281 -7.27 9.01 -12.56
CA GLU A 281 -7.86 8.62 -11.27
C GLU A 281 -8.83 7.46 -11.43
N LEU A 282 -9.65 7.49 -12.50
CA LEU A 282 -10.57 6.41 -12.88
C LEU A 282 -9.82 5.08 -13.12
N LEU A 283 -8.69 5.13 -13.82
CA LEU A 283 -7.90 3.94 -14.15
C LEU A 283 -6.85 3.58 -13.08
N ARG A 284 -6.66 4.41 -12.06
CA ARG A 284 -5.69 4.19 -10.97
C ARG A 284 -5.82 2.81 -10.32
N PRO A 285 -7.02 2.27 -10.01
CA PRO A 285 -7.17 0.94 -9.42
C PRO A 285 -6.71 -0.19 -10.35
N PHE A 286 -6.84 -0.02 -11.66
CA PHE A 286 -6.36 -0.97 -12.65
C PHE A 286 -4.83 -1.00 -12.70
N VAL A 287 -4.18 0.18 -12.74
CA VAL A 287 -2.72 0.31 -12.85
C VAL A 287 -2.00 -0.09 -11.56
N TYR A 288 -2.44 0.47 -10.43
CA TYR A 288 -1.77 0.35 -9.12
C TYR A 288 -2.64 -0.43 -8.13
N ARG A 289 -2.59 -1.76 -8.23
CA ARG A 289 -3.34 -2.65 -7.34
C ARG A 289 -2.90 -2.47 -5.89
N LYS A 290 -3.86 -2.17 -5.00
CA LYS A 290 -3.61 -2.09 -3.53
C LYS A 290 -3.14 -3.42 -2.93
N TYR A 291 -3.53 -4.52 -3.56
CA TYR A 291 -3.17 -5.88 -3.21
C TYR A 291 -2.59 -6.53 -4.46
N LEU A 292 -1.29 -6.85 -4.46
CA LEU A 292 -0.78 -7.73 -5.49
C LEU A 292 -1.04 -9.15 -5.10
N ASP A 293 -1.69 -9.80 -6.03
CA ASP A 293 -2.09 -11.16 -5.97
C ASP A 293 -1.04 -11.94 -6.82
N TYR A 294 -0.77 -13.22 -6.59
CA TYR A 294 0.27 -13.93 -7.34
C TYR A 294 -0.08 -14.13 -8.80
N THR A 295 -1.34 -13.95 -9.21
CA THR A 295 -1.64 -13.81 -10.64
C THR A 295 -0.96 -12.60 -11.24
N ALA A 296 -0.90 -11.48 -10.53
CA ALA A 296 -0.10 -10.33 -10.93
C ALA A 296 1.39 -10.71 -11.00
N PHE A 297 1.94 -11.43 -10.01
CA PHE A 297 3.34 -11.88 -10.06
C PHE A 297 3.62 -12.87 -11.19
N ALA A 298 2.69 -13.78 -11.50
CA ALA A 298 2.80 -14.69 -12.63
C ALA A 298 2.81 -13.92 -13.95
N GLY A 299 1.96 -12.90 -14.10
CA GLY A 299 1.98 -11.99 -15.24
C GLY A 299 3.28 -11.19 -15.35
N LEU A 300 3.81 -10.72 -14.22
CA LEU A 300 5.12 -10.05 -14.16
C LEU A 300 6.26 -10.99 -14.58
N ARG A 301 6.23 -12.27 -14.17
CA ARG A 301 7.19 -13.28 -14.62
C ARG A 301 7.03 -13.64 -16.09
N GLU A 302 5.81 -13.72 -16.60
CA GLU A 302 5.53 -13.93 -18.03
C GLU A 302 6.11 -12.78 -18.85
N MET A 303 5.91 -11.53 -18.42
CA MET A 303 6.55 -10.37 -19.05
C MET A 303 8.09 -10.46 -18.99
N LYS A 304 8.67 -10.87 -17.85
CA LYS A 304 10.11 -11.10 -17.75
C LYS A 304 10.58 -12.16 -18.75
N ALA A 305 9.90 -13.30 -18.82
CA ALA A 305 10.24 -14.40 -19.70
C ALA A 305 10.14 -14.01 -21.19
N LEU A 306 9.16 -13.18 -21.57
CA LEU A 306 9.08 -12.62 -22.92
C LEU A 306 10.28 -11.72 -23.23
N ILE A 307 10.72 -10.90 -22.27
CA ILE A 307 11.92 -10.08 -22.42
C ILE A 307 13.17 -10.97 -22.56
N ASP A 308 13.34 -11.97 -21.69
CA ASP A 308 14.46 -12.93 -21.73
C ASP A 308 14.52 -13.65 -23.09
N ALA A 309 13.36 -14.13 -23.59
CA ALA A 309 13.27 -14.85 -24.86
C ALA A 309 13.63 -13.97 -26.06
N GLU A 310 13.24 -12.70 -26.05
CA GLU A 310 13.61 -11.76 -27.11
C GLU A 310 15.09 -11.38 -27.05
N VAL A 311 15.64 -11.17 -25.85
CA VAL A 311 17.07 -10.89 -25.62
C VAL A 311 17.96 -12.04 -26.10
N ALA A 312 17.50 -13.29 -26.01
CA ALA A 312 18.25 -14.47 -26.44
C ALA A 312 18.48 -14.56 -27.96
N ARG A 313 17.83 -13.70 -28.76
CA ARG A 313 18.00 -13.67 -30.20
C ARG A 313 19.34 -13.04 -30.59
N LYS A 314 20.14 -13.76 -31.39
CA LYS A 314 21.50 -13.34 -31.78
C LYS A 314 21.55 -12.03 -32.57
N ASP A 315 20.51 -11.71 -33.33
CA ASP A 315 20.42 -10.48 -34.13
C ASP A 315 20.24 -9.20 -33.30
N LEU A 316 19.90 -9.33 -32.01
CA LEU A 316 19.73 -8.20 -31.10
C LEU A 316 20.97 -7.94 -30.21
N ALA A 317 22.08 -8.64 -30.43
CA ALA A 317 23.27 -8.55 -29.59
C ALA A 317 23.81 -7.11 -29.47
N ASP A 318 23.76 -6.32 -30.54
CA ASP A 318 24.25 -4.93 -30.56
C ASP A 318 23.14 -3.88 -30.44
N ASN A 319 21.89 -4.31 -30.18
CA ASN A 319 20.75 -3.42 -30.04
C ASN A 319 20.74 -2.77 -28.64
N LEU A 320 20.79 -1.44 -28.58
CA LEU A 320 20.91 -0.68 -27.32
C LEU A 320 19.68 -0.81 -26.41
N LYS A 321 18.52 -1.15 -26.97
CA LYS A 321 17.25 -1.20 -26.23
C LYS A 321 16.84 -2.63 -25.87
N LEU A 322 16.90 -3.54 -26.85
CA LEU A 322 16.37 -4.90 -26.76
C LEU A 322 17.46 -5.96 -26.55
N GLY A 323 18.73 -5.63 -26.77
CA GLY A 323 19.83 -6.55 -26.53
C GLY A 323 20.09 -6.80 -25.03
N PRO A 324 20.94 -7.79 -24.70
CA PRO A 324 21.30 -8.11 -23.32
C PRO A 324 21.79 -6.88 -22.56
N GLY A 325 21.20 -6.59 -21.39
CA GLY A 325 21.61 -5.44 -20.58
C GLY A 325 21.17 -4.10 -21.15
N GLY A 326 20.25 -4.10 -22.12
CA GLY A 326 19.76 -2.93 -22.80
C GLY A 326 18.80 -2.08 -21.96
N ILE A 327 18.37 -0.96 -22.52
CA ILE A 327 17.53 0.02 -21.84
C ILE A 327 16.20 -0.57 -21.32
N ARG A 328 15.61 -1.52 -22.06
CA ARG A 328 14.34 -2.14 -21.66
C ARG A 328 14.45 -2.95 -20.36
N GLU A 329 15.58 -3.63 -20.12
CA GLU A 329 15.80 -4.35 -18.87
C GLU A 329 15.83 -3.39 -17.68
N ILE A 330 16.47 -2.22 -17.83
CA ILE A 330 16.48 -1.16 -16.81
C ILE A 330 15.06 -0.65 -16.54
N GLU A 331 14.30 -0.34 -17.60
CA GLU A 331 12.90 0.08 -17.50
C GLU A 331 12.07 -0.95 -16.71
N PHE A 332 12.24 -2.23 -17.04
CA PHE A 332 11.54 -3.31 -16.38
C PHE A 332 11.89 -3.43 -14.89
N ILE A 333 13.17 -3.38 -14.52
CA ILE A 333 13.62 -3.44 -13.11
C ILE A 333 12.91 -2.37 -12.27
N VAL A 334 12.87 -1.13 -12.75
CA VAL A 334 12.30 -0.01 -12.01
C VAL A 334 10.77 -0.07 -11.99
N GLN A 335 10.15 -0.27 -13.16
CA GLN A 335 8.69 -0.29 -13.28
C GLN A 335 8.05 -1.50 -12.60
N LEU A 336 8.77 -2.62 -12.50
CA LEU A 336 8.34 -3.77 -11.71
C LEU A 336 8.12 -3.39 -10.23
N VAL A 337 9.03 -2.62 -9.63
CA VAL A 337 8.85 -2.13 -8.26
C VAL A 337 7.64 -1.21 -8.17
N GLN A 338 7.39 -0.37 -9.17
CA GLN A 338 6.21 0.50 -9.22
C GLN A 338 4.90 -0.31 -9.31
N LEU A 339 4.88 -1.40 -10.09
CA LEU A 339 3.72 -2.30 -10.15
C LEU A 339 3.50 -3.02 -8.82
N ILE A 340 4.57 -3.46 -8.16
CA ILE A 340 4.49 -4.22 -6.89
C ILE A 340 4.17 -3.32 -5.69
N ARG A 341 4.62 -2.06 -5.68
CA ARG A 341 4.53 -1.21 -4.47
C ARG A 341 3.70 0.05 -4.67
N GLY A 342 3.49 0.50 -5.90
CA GLY A 342 2.77 1.74 -6.22
C GLY A 342 1.32 1.76 -5.74
N GLY A 343 0.67 0.60 -5.57
CA GLY A 343 -0.66 0.51 -4.98
C GLY A 343 -0.74 1.01 -3.53
N ARG A 344 0.29 0.69 -2.72
CA ARG A 344 0.39 1.06 -1.29
C ARG A 344 1.27 2.28 -1.05
N GLU A 345 2.16 2.62 -1.98
CA GLU A 345 3.13 3.69 -1.86
C GLU A 345 2.98 4.72 -3.00
N PRO A 346 2.18 5.79 -2.81
CA PRO A 346 1.92 6.79 -3.84
C PRO A 346 3.18 7.47 -4.40
N SER A 347 4.25 7.60 -3.62
CA SER A 347 5.52 8.18 -4.05
C SER A 347 6.20 7.40 -5.19
N LEU A 348 5.84 6.13 -5.40
CA LEU A 348 6.37 5.32 -6.49
C LEU A 348 5.57 5.46 -7.78
N ARG A 349 4.52 6.30 -7.83
CA ARG A 349 3.67 6.51 -9.02
C ARG A 349 4.21 7.59 -9.97
N VAL A 350 5.48 7.97 -9.81
CA VAL A 350 6.17 8.92 -10.70
C VAL A 350 6.44 8.28 -12.06
N ARG A 351 6.28 9.02 -13.14
CA ARG A 351 6.27 8.45 -14.51
C ARG A 351 7.67 8.34 -15.12
N ASN A 352 8.52 9.35 -14.88
CA ASN A 352 9.88 9.42 -15.40
C ASN A 352 10.77 8.35 -14.76
N LEU A 353 11.55 7.62 -15.56
CA LEU A 353 12.32 6.47 -15.10
C LEU A 353 13.36 6.83 -14.03
N LEU A 354 14.14 7.90 -14.23
CA LEU A 354 15.19 8.30 -13.29
C LEU A 354 14.58 8.79 -11.97
N SER A 355 13.45 9.48 -12.03
CA SER A 355 12.68 9.88 -10.86
C SER A 355 12.11 8.67 -10.12
N ALA A 356 11.60 7.67 -10.85
CA ALA A 356 11.12 6.41 -10.28
C ALA A 356 12.25 5.63 -9.61
N LEU A 357 13.43 5.55 -10.24
CA LEU A 357 14.61 4.94 -9.64
C LEU A 357 15.04 5.64 -8.35
N ALA A 358 15.01 6.97 -8.32
CA ALA A 358 15.28 7.76 -7.11
C ALA A 358 14.24 7.50 -6.01
N ALA A 359 12.96 7.40 -6.36
CA ALA A 359 11.90 7.07 -5.41
C ALA A 359 12.04 5.65 -4.85
N CYS A 360 12.39 4.67 -5.68
CA CYS A 360 12.70 3.30 -5.27
C CYS A 360 13.90 3.26 -4.30
N GLN A 361 14.94 4.06 -4.58
CA GLN A 361 16.10 4.21 -3.70
C GLN A 361 15.72 4.82 -2.35
N ALA A 362 14.96 5.92 -2.34
CA ALA A 362 14.55 6.61 -1.12
C ALA A 362 13.65 5.74 -0.20
N ARG A 363 12.98 4.74 -0.76
CA ARG A 363 12.13 3.79 -0.02
C ARG A 363 12.82 2.48 0.35
N GLY A 364 14.09 2.31 -0.05
CA GLY A 364 14.87 1.11 0.24
C GLY A 364 14.51 -0.11 -0.61
N HIS A 365 13.68 0.03 -1.66
CA HIS A 365 13.33 -1.08 -2.56
C HIS A 365 14.47 -1.40 -3.54
N ILE A 366 15.31 -0.42 -3.85
CA ILE A 366 16.54 -0.59 -4.62
C ILE A 366 17.68 0.04 -3.81
N GLY A 367 18.66 -0.75 -3.38
CA GLY A 367 19.80 -0.25 -2.60
C GLY A 367 20.59 0.85 -3.32
N ALA A 368 21.22 1.76 -2.57
CA ALA A 368 21.89 2.95 -3.12
C ALA A 368 22.96 2.62 -4.18
N GLN A 369 23.76 1.57 -3.96
CA GLN A 369 24.78 1.11 -4.92
C GLN A 369 24.14 0.60 -6.22
N ARG A 370 23.08 -0.22 -6.11
CA ARG A 370 22.31 -0.74 -7.24
C ARG A 370 21.67 0.39 -8.04
N ALA A 371 21.06 1.35 -7.36
CA ALA A 371 20.44 2.51 -8.00
C ALA A 371 21.48 3.38 -8.74
N ARG A 372 22.67 3.57 -8.18
CA ARG A 372 23.77 4.29 -8.84
C ARG A 372 24.20 3.58 -10.12
N ARG A 373 24.48 2.27 -10.07
CA ARG A 373 24.88 1.45 -11.22
C ARG A 373 23.86 1.52 -12.37
N LEU A 374 22.56 1.37 -12.05
CA LEU A 374 21.48 1.45 -13.04
C LEU A 374 21.34 2.86 -13.65
N ARG A 375 21.53 3.92 -12.87
CA ARG A 375 21.49 5.31 -13.35
C ARG A 375 22.62 5.61 -14.33
N GLU A 376 23.84 5.18 -14.01
CA GLU A 376 25.02 5.35 -14.87
C GLU A 376 24.84 4.57 -16.18
N ALA A 377 24.39 3.31 -16.10
CA ALA A 377 24.09 2.48 -17.28
C ALA A 377 22.99 3.08 -18.17
N TYR A 378 21.87 3.51 -17.59
CA TYR A 378 20.79 4.17 -18.35
C TYR A 378 21.27 5.42 -19.06
N SER A 379 22.08 6.23 -18.37
CA SER A 379 22.56 7.50 -18.92
C SER A 379 23.47 7.28 -20.12
N LEU A 380 24.42 6.34 -20.04
CA LEU A 380 25.29 6.01 -21.17
C LEU A 380 24.48 5.43 -22.34
N LEU A 381 23.66 4.41 -22.10
CA LEU A 381 22.87 3.74 -23.14
C LEU A 381 21.94 4.72 -23.86
N ARG A 382 21.26 5.60 -23.12
CA ARG A 382 20.33 6.58 -23.71
C ARG A 382 21.06 7.68 -24.48
N ARG A 383 22.23 8.16 -24.01
CA ARG A 383 23.06 9.10 -24.77
C ARG A 383 23.54 8.48 -26.08
N THR A 384 24.01 7.23 -26.06
CA THR A 384 24.42 6.51 -27.26
C THR A 384 23.25 6.29 -28.21
N GLU A 385 22.08 5.88 -27.71
CA GLU A 385 20.87 5.71 -28.52
C GLU A 385 20.44 7.02 -29.17
N ASN A 386 20.39 8.12 -28.42
CA ASN A 386 20.13 9.44 -28.97
C ASN A 386 21.13 9.78 -30.08
N ARG A 387 22.42 9.48 -29.88
CA ARG A 387 23.44 9.82 -30.87
C ARG A 387 23.31 9.03 -32.16
N VAL A 388 23.00 7.74 -32.06
CA VAL A 388 22.68 6.89 -33.21
C VAL A 388 21.47 7.44 -33.97
N GLN A 389 20.42 7.85 -33.26
CA GLN A 389 19.20 8.41 -33.88
C GLN A 389 19.45 9.77 -34.53
N MET A 390 20.22 10.64 -33.86
CA MET A 390 20.56 11.99 -34.33
C MET A 390 21.38 11.99 -35.62
N LEU A 391 22.08 10.90 -35.95
CA LEU A 391 22.81 10.79 -37.22
C LEU A 391 21.90 11.11 -38.41
N ARG A 392 20.70 10.51 -38.47
CA ARG A 392 19.81 10.61 -39.65
C ARG A 392 18.34 10.84 -39.30
N ASP A 393 18.02 11.18 -38.05
CA ASP A 393 16.65 11.19 -37.53
C ASP A 393 15.91 9.87 -37.80
N ALA A 394 16.62 8.76 -37.55
CA ALA A 394 16.13 7.42 -37.80
C ALA A 394 15.64 6.76 -36.50
N GLN A 395 14.51 6.06 -36.58
CA GLN A 395 14.01 5.21 -35.49
C GLN A 395 14.80 3.91 -35.46
N THR A 396 16.03 3.98 -34.96
CA THR A 396 16.91 2.82 -34.79
C THR A 396 17.42 2.74 -33.35
N HIS A 397 17.72 1.51 -32.95
CA HIS A 397 18.41 1.18 -31.70
C HIS A 397 19.71 0.41 -31.98
N ASP A 398 19.99 0.12 -33.25
CA ASP A 398 21.14 -0.64 -33.70
C ASP A 398 22.29 0.30 -34.00
N ILE A 399 23.45 -0.06 -33.46
CA ILE A 399 24.69 0.64 -33.72
C ILE A 399 25.09 0.39 -35.19
N PRO A 400 25.41 1.44 -35.98
CA PRO A 400 25.84 1.26 -37.37
C PRO A 400 27.08 0.38 -37.50
N ASP A 401 27.18 -0.40 -38.57
CA ASP A 401 28.33 -1.29 -38.82
C ASP A 401 29.52 -0.60 -39.48
N ASP A 402 29.29 0.56 -40.11
CA ASP A 402 30.34 1.28 -40.83
C ASP A 402 31.28 2.05 -39.88
N ALA A 403 32.58 1.97 -40.15
CA ALA A 403 33.62 2.54 -39.30
C ALA A 403 33.50 4.06 -39.12
N LEU A 404 33.08 4.77 -40.18
CA LEU A 404 32.95 6.24 -40.14
C LEU A 404 31.82 6.67 -39.21
N SER A 405 30.65 6.02 -39.25
CA SER A 405 29.55 6.31 -38.33
C SER A 405 29.90 5.97 -36.88
N ARG A 406 30.61 4.86 -36.65
CA ARG A 406 31.10 4.48 -35.32
C ARG A 406 32.08 5.50 -34.75
N GLU A 407 33.03 5.97 -35.55
CA GLU A 407 33.97 7.04 -35.19
C GLU A 407 33.21 8.33 -34.83
N ARG A 408 32.24 8.74 -35.65
CA ARG A 408 31.39 9.91 -35.40
C ARG A 408 30.62 9.81 -34.08
N ILE A 409 30.01 8.65 -33.80
CA ILE A 409 29.28 8.43 -32.54
C ILE A 409 30.23 8.56 -31.36
N ALA A 410 31.37 7.87 -31.38
CA ALA A 410 32.35 7.88 -30.31
C ALA A 410 32.89 9.28 -30.00
N LEU A 411 33.42 9.98 -31.01
CA LEU A 411 33.97 11.33 -30.85
C LEU A 411 32.92 12.33 -30.36
N SER A 412 31.68 12.20 -30.85
CA SER A 412 30.62 13.11 -30.42
C SER A 412 30.18 12.88 -28.97
N LEU A 413 30.37 11.68 -28.42
CA LEU A 413 30.15 11.35 -27.00
C LEU A 413 31.39 11.61 -26.13
N ASP A 414 32.41 12.26 -26.69
CA ASP A 414 33.69 12.57 -26.05
C ASP A 414 34.53 11.34 -25.68
N TYR A 415 34.37 10.24 -26.44
CA TYR A 415 35.27 9.07 -26.39
C TYR A 415 36.38 9.20 -27.45
N PRO A 416 37.60 8.70 -27.18
CA PRO A 416 38.72 8.83 -28.10
C PRO A 416 38.53 8.03 -29.40
N ASP A 417 37.85 6.88 -29.32
CA ASP A 417 37.59 5.98 -30.43
C ASP A 417 36.38 5.06 -30.14
N TRP A 418 36.00 4.27 -31.15
CA TRP A 418 34.91 3.32 -31.05
C TRP A 418 35.16 2.22 -30.00
N ASP A 419 36.40 1.71 -29.91
CA ASP A 419 36.72 0.60 -29.02
C ASP A 419 36.55 0.99 -27.55
N ALA A 420 36.94 2.22 -27.18
CA ALA A 420 36.72 2.78 -25.85
C ALA A 420 35.23 2.91 -25.50
N LEU A 421 34.40 3.40 -26.44
CA LEU A 421 32.95 3.49 -26.23
C LEU A 421 32.33 2.08 -26.11
N ASN A 422 32.73 1.16 -26.98
CA ASN A 422 32.21 -0.21 -26.99
C ASN A 422 32.54 -0.96 -25.68
N ALA A 423 33.76 -0.79 -25.16
CA ALA A 423 34.15 -1.35 -23.87
C ALA A 423 33.30 -0.80 -22.71
N ALA A 424 33.03 0.52 -22.70
CA ALA A 424 32.16 1.13 -21.70
C ALA A 424 30.71 0.63 -21.80
N LEU A 425 30.18 0.49 -23.01
CA LEU A 425 28.85 -0.09 -23.25
C LEU A 425 28.78 -1.53 -22.76
N ALA A 426 29.76 -2.37 -23.10
CA ALA A 426 29.81 -3.77 -22.67
C ALA A 426 29.84 -3.88 -21.13
N HIS A 427 30.62 -3.05 -20.45
CA HIS A 427 30.67 -3.00 -18.99
C HIS A 427 29.29 -2.70 -18.38
N HIS A 428 28.63 -1.63 -18.82
CA HIS A 428 27.32 -1.26 -18.28
C HIS A 428 26.22 -2.27 -18.62
N ARG A 429 26.25 -2.87 -19.81
CA ARG A 429 25.29 -3.91 -20.20
C ARG A 429 25.44 -5.17 -19.34
N ALA A 430 26.67 -5.60 -19.04
CA ALA A 430 26.91 -6.74 -18.15
C ALA A 430 26.32 -6.50 -16.74
N ILE A 431 26.46 -5.29 -16.21
CA ILE A 431 25.84 -4.87 -14.95
C ILE A 431 24.32 -5.00 -15.03
N VAL A 432 23.70 -4.45 -16.07
CA VAL A 432 22.23 -4.49 -16.20
C VAL A 432 21.72 -5.93 -16.32
N SER A 433 22.40 -6.77 -17.09
CA SER A 433 22.04 -8.19 -17.24
C SER A 433 22.13 -8.95 -15.91
N GLU A 434 23.17 -8.71 -15.10
CA GLU A 434 23.29 -9.27 -13.76
C GLU A 434 22.11 -8.83 -12.88
N GLU A 435 21.80 -7.53 -12.86
CA GLU A 435 20.73 -6.96 -12.07
C GLU A 435 19.34 -7.44 -12.51
N PHE A 436 19.14 -7.65 -13.82
CA PHE A 436 17.91 -8.15 -14.41
C PHE A 436 17.72 -9.66 -14.16
N ALA A 437 18.80 -10.45 -14.21
CA ALA A 437 18.76 -11.87 -13.90
C ALA A 437 18.32 -12.14 -12.45
N ALA A 438 18.71 -11.28 -11.51
CA ALA A 438 18.30 -11.37 -10.11
C ALA A 438 16.81 -11.01 -9.86
N VAL A 439 16.12 -10.40 -10.82
CA VAL A 439 14.72 -9.97 -10.67
C VAL A 439 13.76 -11.17 -10.75
N LEU A 440 12.82 -11.23 -9.80
CA LEU A 440 11.76 -12.26 -9.69
C LEU A 440 12.26 -13.71 -9.53
N MET A 441 13.55 -13.92 -9.25
CA MET A 441 14.07 -15.23 -8.87
C MET A 441 13.54 -15.60 -7.47
N PRO A 442 12.96 -16.80 -7.29
CA PRO A 442 12.66 -17.28 -5.96
C PRO A 442 13.99 -17.48 -5.22
N GLU A 443 14.17 -16.84 -4.06
CA GLU A 443 15.22 -17.23 -3.14
C GLU A 443 14.94 -18.68 -2.71
N HIS A 444 15.72 -19.62 -3.25
CA HIS A 444 15.83 -21.02 -2.79
C HIS A 444 14.51 -21.81 -2.70
N GLY A 445 13.88 -22.13 -3.84
CA GLY A 445 12.76 -23.08 -3.89
C GLY A 445 12.81 -23.99 -5.10
N HIS A 446 13.51 -25.13 -4.99
CA HIS A 446 13.20 -26.26 -5.88
C HIS A 446 11.76 -26.68 -5.62
N VAL A 447 10.92 -26.70 -6.66
CA VAL A 447 9.58 -27.28 -6.60
C VAL A 447 9.75 -28.79 -6.44
N THR A 448 9.80 -29.27 -5.19
CA THR A 448 9.73 -30.69 -4.90
C THR A 448 8.33 -31.17 -5.27
N ALA A 449 8.23 -32.10 -6.23
CA ALA A 449 6.97 -32.75 -6.57
C ALA A 449 6.34 -33.38 -5.30
N ALA A 450 5.01 -33.29 -5.17
CA ALA A 450 4.31 -33.90 -4.05
C ALA A 450 4.48 -35.44 -4.07
N PRO A 451 4.53 -36.11 -2.90
CA PRO A 451 4.56 -37.57 -2.84
C PRO A 451 3.36 -38.20 -3.56
N VAL A 452 3.60 -39.30 -4.29
CA VAL A 452 2.57 -40.01 -5.08
C VAL A 452 1.37 -40.43 -4.22
N ALA A 453 1.60 -40.77 -2.95
CA ALA A 453 0.54 -41.14 -2.02
C ALA A 453 -0.44 -39.98 -1.75
N ASP A 454 0.06 -38.74 -1.63
CA ASP A 454 -0.79 -37.57 -1.36
C ASP A 454 -1.57 -37.12 -2.61
N VAL A 455 -1.00 -37.34 -3.79
CA VAL A 455 -1.71 -37.16 -5.07
C VAL A 455 -2.89 -38.12 -5.15
N ARG A 456 -2.69 -39.40 -4.83
CA ARG A 456 -3.77 -40.41 -4.83
C ARG A 456 -4.90 -40.09 -3.87
N LEU A 457 -4.60 -39.57 -2.67
CA LEU A 457 -5.63 -39.14 -1.72
C LEU A 457 -6.51 -38.02 -2.30
N TRP A 458 -5.90 -37.07 -3.02
CA TRP A 458 -6.65 -35.99 -3.67
C TRP A 458 -7.45 -36.48 -4.89
N GLU A 459 -6.91 -37.39 -5.69
CA GLU A 459 -7.63 -38.05 -6.79
C GLU A 459 -8.87 -38.79 -6.27
N GLN A 460 -8.72 -39.60 -5.21
CA GLN A 460 -9.84 -40.30 -4.57
C GLN A 460 -10.90 -39.33 -4.01
N ALA A 461 -10.49 -38.16 -3.51
CA ALA A 461 -11.43 -37.13 -3.07
C ALA A 461 -12.22 -36.53 -4.25
N CYS A 462 -11.56 -36.33 -5.40
CA CYS A 462 -12.20 -35.83 -6.63
C CYS A 462 -13.14 -36.86 -7.26
N ASP A 463 -12.80 -38.14 -7.17
CA ASP A 463 -13.59 -39.27 -7.69
C ASP A 463 -14.66 -39.76 -6.71
N GLU A 464 -14.82 -39.09 -5.56
CA GLU A 464 -15.78 -39.43 -4.50
C GLU A 464 -15.60 -40.84 -3.90
N THR A 465 -14.36 -41.36 -3.90
CA THR A 465 -14.01 -42.70 -3.39
C THR A 465 -13.17 -42.68 -2.11
N LEU A 466 -12.77 -41.50 -1.62
CA LEU A 466 -11.98 -41.36 -0.39
C LEU A 466 -12.81 -41.74 0.85
N ASP A 467 -12.26 -42.62 1.70
CA ASP A 467 -12.87 -43.01 2.98
C ASP A 467 -11.99 -42.66 4.20
N ALA A 468 -12.61 -42.72 5.39
CA ALA A 468 -11.92 -42.39 6.64
C ALA A 468 -10.78 -43.36 6.94
N ALA A 469 -10.92 -44.65 6.63
CA ALA A 469 -9.91 -45.67 6.89
C ALA A 469 -8.62 -45.41 6.09
N THR A 470 -8.75 -44.98 4.83
CA THR A 470 -7.62 -44.62 3.96
C THR A 470 -6.87 -43.39 4.50
N LEU A 471 -7.59 -42.38 4.98
CA LEU A 471 -6.98 -41.20 5.60
C LEU A 471 -6.30 -41.52 6.93
N GLU A 472 -6.90 -42.38 7.76
CA GLU A 472 -6.30 -42.84 9.03
C GLU A 472 -5.00 -43.60 8.79
N ALA A 473 -4.99 -44.52 7.81
CA ALA A 473 -3.79 -45.23 7.39
C ALA A 473 -2.69 -44.28 6.86
N SER A 474 -3.08 -43.12 6.34
CA SER A 474 -2.14 -42.09 5.88
C SER A 474 -1.64 -41.16 6.99
N GLY A 475 -2.12 -41.28 8.23
CA GLY A 475 -1.65 -40.46 9.37
C GLY A 475 -2.58 -39.32 9.78
N PHE A 476 -3.83 -39.31 9.31
CA PHE A 476 -4.86 -38.38 9.78
C PHE A 476 -5.87 -39.12 10.66
N ALA A 477 -5.76 -39.06 11.99
CA ALA A 477 -6.68 -39.74 12.91
C ALA A 477 -7.17 -38.79 14.02
N PRO A 478 -8.48 -38.77 14.34
CA PRO A 478 -9.58 -39.45 13.65
C PRO A 478 -9.93 -38.79 12.30
N ALA A 479 -10.27 -39.57 11.26
CA ALA A 479 -10.43 -39.02 9.89
C ALA A 479 -11.85 -38.70 9.43
N ALA A 480 -12.90 -39.13 10.14
CA ALA A 480 -14.26 -39.11 9.61
C ALA A 480 -14.72 -37.73 9.10
N GLU A 481 -14.48 -36.68 9.88
CA GLU A 481 -14.82 -35.30 9.49
C GLU A 481 -13.94 -34.78 8.35
N LEU A 482 -12.66 -35.16 8.33
CA LEU A 482 -11.73 -34.73 7.28
C LEU A 482 -12.04 -35.39 5.94
N ALA A 483 -12.43 -36.67 5.94
CA ALA A 483 -12.88 -37.38 4.74
C ALA A 483 -14.06 -36.65 4.09
N ASP A 484 -15.08 -36.33 4.89
CA ASP A 484 -16.26 -35.59 4.43
C ASP A 484 -15.89 -34.19 3.90
N ALA A 485 -15.00 -33.46 4.59
CA ALA A 485 -14.55 -32.15 4.14
C ALA A 485 -13.77 -32.19 2.82
N LEU A 486 -12.91 -33.20 2.62
CA LEU A 486 -12.15 -33.39 1.39
C LEU A 486 -13.04 -33.80 0.21
N LEU A 487 -14.02 -34.68 0.43
CA LEU A 487 -15.01 -35.05 -0.58
C LEU A 487 -15.87 -33.85 -1.02
N LYS A 488 -16.25 -32.99 -0.07
CA LYS A 488 -17.05 -31.78 -0.34
C LYS A 488 -16.27 -30.67 -1.05
N LEU A 489 -14.94 -30.62 -0.90
CA LEU A 489 -14.13 -29.51 -1.41
C LEU A 489 -14.17 -29.38 -2.95
N PRO A 490 -13.93 -30.43 -3.76
CA PRO A 490 -14.11 -30.38 -5.22
C PRO A 490 -15.53 -29.95 -5.64
N GLN A 491 -16.53 -30.30 -4.83
CA GLN A 491 -17.94 -30.03 -5.08
C GLN A 491 -18.42 -28.67 -4.60
N ALA A 492 -17.59 -27.89 -3.91
CA ALA A 492 -17.96 -26.55 -3.48
C ALA A 492 -18.22 -25.64 -4.68
N SER A 493 -19.29 -24.83 -4.65
CA SER A 493 -19.65 -23.91 -5.74
C SER A 493 -18.54 -22.92 -6.08
N SER A 494 -17.75 -22.51 -5.08
CA SER A 494 -16.59 -21.64 -5.26
C SER A 494 -15.45 -22.31 -6.03
N VAL A 495 -15.25 -23.61 -5.83
CA VAL A 495 -14.21 -24.42 -6.51
C VAL A 495 -14.67 -24.83 -7.90
N ARG A 496 -15.94 -25.22 -8.10
CA ARG A 496 -16.49 -25.54 -9.44
C ARG A 496 -16.53 -24.33 -10.37
N ALA A 497 -16.62 -23.11 -9.83
CA ALA A 497 -16.58 -21.87 -10.59
C ALA A 497 -15.16 -21.41 -10.95
N MET A 498 -14.11 -22.15 -10.58
CA MET A 498 -12.73 -21.81 -10.90
C MET A 498 -12.46 -21.88 -12.41
N SER A 499 -11.55 -21.02 -12.89
CA SER A 499 -10.98 -21.19 -14.23
C SER A 499 -10.10 -22.45 -14.30
N PRO A 500 -9.90 -23.05 -15.49
CA PRO A 500 -9.06 -24.25 -15.65
C PRO A 500 -7.67 -24.10 -15.04
N ARG A 501 -7.02 -22.94 -15.22
CA ARG A 501 -5.71 -22.63 -14.65
C ARG A 501 -5.69 -22.58 -13.13
N SER A 502 -6.77 -22.09 -12.50
CA SER A 502 -6.87 -22.03 -11.04
C SER A 502 -7.14 -23.41 -10.46
N ARG A 503 -7.92 -24.24 -11.18
CA ARG A 503 -8.18 -25.62 -10.81
C ARG A 503 -6.90 -26.46 -10.85
N GLU A 504 -6.11 -26.35 -11.91
CA GLU A 504 -4.82 -27.04 -12.03
C GLU A 504 -3.86 -26.67 -10.88
N ARG A 505 -3.82 -25.38 -10.49
CA ARG A 505 -3.04 -24.94 -9.31
C ARG A 505 -3.54 -25.57 -8.02
N LEU A 506 -4.85 -25.65 -7.83
CA LEU A 506 -5.44 -26.32 -6.66
C LEU A 506 -5.04 -27.80 -6.64
N ASP A 507 -5.12 -28.49 -7.77
CA ASP A 507 -4.80 -29.92 -7.88
C ASP A 507 -3.32 -30.21 -7.60
N ARG A 508 -2.40 -29.28 -7.89
CA ARG A 508 -1.00 -29.36 -7.46
C ARG A 508 -0.78 -29.01 -5.99
N LEU A 509 -1.52 -28.05 -5.47
CA LEU A 509 -1.35 -27.52 -4.12
C LEU A 509 -1.89 -28.47 -3.05
N LEU A 510 -3.06 -29.08 -3.25
CA LEU A 510 -3.73 -29.90 -2.25
C LEU A 510 -2.87 -31.08 -1.75
N PRO A 511 -2.22 -31.87 -2.62
CA PRO A 511 -1.28 -32.90 -2.19
C PRO A 511 -0.14 -32.35 -1.33
N GLN A 512 0.39 -31.16 -1.64
CA GLN A 512 1.44 -30.53 -0.85
C GLN A 512 0.93 -30.05 0.51
N LEU A 513 -0.32 -29.59 0.60
CA LEU A 513 -0.97 -29.23 1.86
C LEU A 513 -1.23 -30.46 2.74
N LEU A 514 -1.66 -31.59 2.15
CA LEU A 514 -1.84 -32.85 2.87
C LEU A 514 -0.52 -33.30 3.51
N GLY A 515 0.56 -33.35 2.73
CA GLY A 515 1.88 -33.73 3.24
C GLY A 515 2.37 -32.78 4.35
N ALA A 516 2.21 -31.46 4.17
CA ALA A 516 2.61 -30.48 5.16
C ALA A 516 1.77 -30.56 6.44
N ALA A 517 0.44 -30.74 6.33
CA ALA A 517 -0.45 -30.82 7.48
C ALA A 517 -0.18 -32.07 8.32
N ARG A 518 0.11 -33.20 7.66
CA ARG A 518 0.51 -34.45 8.30
C ARG A 518 1.76 -34.32 9.18
N ALA A 519 2.67 -33.41 8.85
CA ALA A 519 3.89 -33.17 9.60
C ALA A 519 3.70 -32.25 10.84
N THR A 520 2.47 -31.80 11.13
CA THR A 520 2.19 -30.92 12.27
C THR A 520 1.74 -31.67 13.52
N SER A 521 1.66 -30.95 14.65
CA SER A 521 1.16 -31.45 15.94
C SER A 521 -0.34 -31.77 15.94
N ALA A 522 -1.12 -31.15 15.04
CA ALA A 522 -2.57 -31.32 14.92
C ALA A 522 -3.00 -31.47 13.44
N PRO A 523 -2.69 -32.61 12.78
CA PRO A 523 -2.88 -32.78 11.35
C PRO A 523 -4.34 -32.61 10.87
N VAL A 524 -5.28 -33.23 11.57
CA VAL A 524 -6.70 -33.21 11.19
C VAL A 524 -7.30 -31.80 11.33
N PRO A 525 -7.21 -31.11 12.49
CA PRO A 525 -7.69 -29.73 12.61
C PRO A 525 -7.03 -28.77 11.60
N ALA A 526 -5.72 -28.90 11.36
CA ALA A 526 -5.01 -28.07 10.39
C ALA A 526 -5.60 -28.25 9.00
N MET A 527 -5.80 -29.49 8.55
CA MET A 527 -6.33 -29.76 7.21
C MET A 527 -7.79 -29.34 7.05
N LEU A 528 -8.64 -29.53 8.07
CA LEU A 528 -10.02 -29.03 8.06
C LEU A 528 -10.08 -27.50 7.88
N ARG A 529 -9.21 -26.77 8.57
CA ARG A 529 -9.07 -25.31 8.41
C ARG A 529 -8.54 -24.94 7.03
N LEU A 530 -7.57 -25.68 6.49
CA LEU A 530 -7.02 -25.46 5.15
C LEU A 530 -8.08 -25.70 4.06
N CYS A 531 -8.93 -26.72 4.16
CA CYS A 531 -10.05 -26.93 3.25
C CYS A 531 -10.98 -25.70 3.20
N ARG A 532 -11.33 -25.15 4.36
CA ARG A 532 -12.15 -23.93 4.46
C ARG A 532 -11.43 -22.71 3.88
N LEU A 533 -10.13 -22.58 4.10
CA LEU A 533 -9.32 -21.54 3.46
C LEU A 533 -9.34 -21.67 1.94
N MET A 534 -9.14 -22.88 1.38
CA MET A 534 -9.16 -23.11 -0.07
C MET A 534 -10.50 -22.69 -0.68
N GLN A 535 -11.62 -22.94 0.01
CA GLN A 535 -12.93 -22.44 -0.43
C GLN A 535 -13.02 -20.91 -0.38
N ALA A 536 -12.49 -20.28 0.68
CA ALA A 536 -12.49 -18.82 0.85
C ALA A 536 -11.61 -18.10 -0.18
N VAL A 537 -10.50 -18.70 -0.60
CA VAL A 537 -9.57 -18.15 -1.60
C VAL A 537 -9.76 -18.71 -3.00
N ALA A 538 -10.78 -19.54 -3.23
CA ALA A 538 -10.99 -20.24 -4.49
C ALA A 538 -11.02 -19.30 -5.72
N ARG A 539 -11.66 -18.14 -5.57
CA ARG A 539 -11.74 -17.11 -6.63
C ARG A 539 -10.54 -16.15 -6.67
N ARG A 540 -9.56 -16.36 -5.79
CA ARG A 540 -8.36 -15.55 -5.61
C ARG A 540 -7.14 -16.40 -5.98
N SER A 541 -7.03 -16.73 -7.27
CA SER A 541 -6.01 -17.62 -7.85
C SER A 541 -4.57 -17.27 -7.47
N ALA A 542 -4.35 -16.02 -7.12
CA ALA A 542 -3.18 -15.52 -6.44
C ALA A 542 -2.76 -16.24 -5.14
N TYR A 543 -3.65 -16.39 -4.17
CA TYR A 543 -3.26 -17.06 -2.94
C TYR A 543 -2.95 -18.54 -3.18
N LEU A 544 -3.62 -19.17 -4.16
CA LEU A 544 -3.31 -20.53 -4.60
C LEU A 544 -1.92 -20.62 -5.24
N ALA A 545 -1.62 -19.70 -6.16
CA ALA A 545 -0.32 -19.63 -6.83
C ALA A 545 0.85 -19.40 -5.86
N LEU A 546 0.66 -18.55 -4.84
CA LEU A 546 1.63 -18.39 -3.75
C LEU A 546 1.95 -19.70 -3.08
N LEU A 547 0.90 -20.34 -2.55
CA LEU A 547 1.06 -21.49 -1.68
C LEU A 547 1.58 -22.69 -2.45
N ASP A 548 1.31 -22.76 -3.76
CA ASP A 548 1.89 -23.74 -4.68
C ASP A 548 3.40 -23.48 -4.87
N GLU A 549 3.78 -22.24 -5.21
CA GLU A 549 5.14 -21.90 -5.64
C GLU A 549 6.13 -21.64 -4.49
N GLN A 550 5.67 -21.39 -3.26
CA GLN A 550 6.52 -21.00 -2.13
C GLN A 550 6.40 -21.99 -0.96
N PRO A 551 7.28 -23.00 -0.88
CA PRO A 551 7.25 -23.99 0.20
C PRO A 551 7.33 -23.36 1.60
N ALA A 552 8.18 -22.37 1.83
CA ALA A 552 8.34 -21.73 3.15
C ALA A 552 7.05 -21.04 3.63
N ALA A 553 6.37 -20.34 2.72
CA ALA A 553 5.07 -19.71 2.94
C ALA A 553 4.00 -20.76 3.30
N ARG A 554 3.95 -21.85 2.53
CA ARG A 554 3.03 -22.96 2.78
C ARG A 554 3.26 -23.60 4.15
N HIS A 555 4.52 -23.90 4.50
CA HIS A 555 4.84 -24.47 5.82
C HIS A 555 4.47 -23.55 6.97
N ARG A 556 4.74 -22.24 6.85
CA ARG A 556 4.32 -21.24 7.85
C ARG A 556 2.80 -21.22 8.03
N LEU A 557 2.06 -21.19 6.93
CA LEU A 557 0.59 -21.20 6.96
C LEU A 557 0.05 -22.47 7.61
N VAL A 558 0.56 -23.63 7.22
CA VAL A 558 0.10 -24.93 7.73
C VAL A 558 0.39 -25.06 9.22
N ARG A 559 1.58 -24.63 9.66
CA ARG A 559 1.93 -24.60 11.09
C ARG A 559 1.02 -23.67 11.88
N LEU A 560 0.76 -22.46 11.39
CA LEU A 560 -0.20 -21.53 12.01
C LEU A 560 -1.58 -22.18 12.16
N PHE A 561 -2.04 -22.89 11.13
CA PHE A 561 -3.34 -23.55 11.11
C PHE A 561 -3.41 -24.76 12.03
N ALA A 562 -2.28 -25.39 12.36
CA ALA A 562 -2.19 -26.41 13.40
C ALA A 562 -2.20 -25.78 14.79
N ASP A 563 -1.38 -24.74 15.00
CA ASP A 563 -1.06 -24.19 16.32
C ASP A 563 -2.15 -23.24 16.88
N SER A 564 -2.93 -22.55 16.02
CA SER A 564 -3.94 -21.58 16.48
C SER A 564 -5.23 -21.64 15.67
N ALA A 565 -6.32 -22.07 16.34
CA ALA A 565 -7.66 -21.99 15.78
C ALA A 565 -8.10 -20.55 15.49
N PHE A 566 -7.86 -19.62 16.44
CA PHE A 566 -8.28 -18.22 16.32
C PHE A 566 -7.65 -17.54 15.12
N LEU A 567 -6.32 -17.65 14.97
CA LEU A 567 -5.61 -17.01 13.87
C LEU A 567 -6.00 -17.64 12.53
N ALA A 568 -6.19 -18.97 12.48
CA ALA A 568 -6.71 -19.63 11.28
C ALA A 568 -8.11 -19.13 10.89
N GLU A 569 -9.05 -19.05 11.82
CA GLU A 569 -10.40 -18.53 11.54
C GLU A 569 -10.37 -17.05 11.10
N ARG A 570 -9.43 -16.25 11.62
CA ARG A 570 -9.22 -14.87 11.15
C ARG A 570 -8.72 -14.84 9.71
N VAL A 571 -7.74 -15.67 9.34
CA VAL A 571 -7.25 -15.77 7.96
C VAL A 571 -8.34 -16.26 7.01
N ILE A 572 -9.15 -17.25 7.42
CA ILE A 572 -10.26 -17.76 6.60
C ILE A 572 -11.33 -16.68 6.38
N ALA A 573 -11.73 -15.96 7.44
CA ALA A 573 -12.73 -14.91 7.36
C ALA A 573 -12.21 -13.67 6.59
N GLN A 574 -10.92 -13.36 6.72
CA GLN A 574 -10.27 -12.22 6.09
C GLN A 574 -8.97 -12.68 5.40
N PRO A 575 -9.05 -13.25 4.17
CA PRO A 575 -7.88 -13.80 3.49
C PRO A 575 -6.80 -12.78 3.14
N LEU A 576 -7.05 -11.47 3.33
CA LEU A 576 -6.02 -10.45 3.23
C LEU A 576 -4.92 -10.62 4.30
N LEU A 577 -5.24 -11.18 5.47
CA LEU A 577 -4.27 -11.46 6.54
C LEU A 577 -3.23 -12.53 6.13
N LEU A 578 -3.44 -13.23 5.01
CA LEU A 578 -2.41 -14.06 4.39
C LEU A 578 -1.14 -13.23 4.13
N ASP A 579 -1.26 -11.99 3.66
CA ASP A 579 -0.11 -11.11 3.45
C ASP A 579 0.77 -10.99 4.72
N ASP A 580 0.14 -10.88 5.90
CA ASP A 580 0.85 -10.76 7.19
C ASP A 580 1.54 -12.07 7.61
N VAL A 581 0.97 -13.24 7.28
CA VAL A 581 1.59 -14.56 7.53
C VAL A 581 2.82 -14.79 6.65
N LEU A 582 2.81 -14.19 5.46
CA LEU A 582 3.69 -14.53 4.35
C LEU A 582 4.78 -13.47 4.13
N ASP A 583 4.66 -12.30 4.79
CA ASP A 583 5.66 -11.23 4.77
C ASP A 583 6.96 -11.66 5.48
N PRO A 584 8.12 -11.66 4.80
CA PRO A 584 9.42 -11.94 5.44
C PRO A 584 9.75 -10.97 6.58
N ARG A 585 9.16 -9.76 6.59
CA ARG A 585 9.35 -8.76 7.65
C ARG A 585 8.58 -9.08 8.93
N ILE A 586 7.87 -10.22 8.99
CA ILE A 586 7.29 -10.71 10.24
C ILE A 586 8.34 -10.83 11.35
N ASP A 587 9.61 -11.01 10.98
CA ASP A 587 10.77 -11.03 11.89
C ASP A 587 11.07 -9.65 12.54
N GLN A 588 10.54 -8.55 11.97
CA GLN A 588 10.69 -7.18 12.50
C GLN A 588 9.66 -6.83 13.58
N LEU A 589 8.76 -7.76 13.91
CA LEU A 589 7.87 -7.66 15.08
C LEU A 589 8.70 -7.98 16.35
N PRO A 590 8.45 -7.27 17.47
CA PRO A 590 7.11 -6.87 17.88
C PRO A 590 6.86 -5.35 18.00
N LEU A 591 5.68 -4.89 17.55
CA LEU A 591 5.24 -3.48 17.52
C LEU A 591 5.14 -2.85 18.92
N ARG A 592 5.84 -1.75 19.18
CA ARG A 592 5.72 -0.98 20.43
C ARG A 592 4.50 -0.05 20.37
N ARG A 593 4.06 0.47 21.52
CA ARG A 593 2.92 1.41 21.63
C ARG A 593 3.05 2.62 20.68
N ALA A 594 4.24 3.22 20.61
CA ALA A 594 4.51 4.34 19.71
C ALA A 594 4.39 3.95 18.22
N ASP A 595 4.82 2.72 17.88
CA ASP A 595 4.75 2.22 16.51
C ASP A 595 3.29 2.03 16.07
N ILE A 596 2.43 1.49 16.96
CA ILE A 596 0.98 1.32 16.72
C ILE A 596 0.30 2.68 16.48
N ALA A 597 0.55 3.67 17.34
CA ALA A 597 -0.03 5.00 17.21
C ALA A 597 0.44 5.76 15.95
N ALA A 598 1.72 5.61 15.60
CA ALA A 598 2.27 6.18 14.37
C ALA A 598 1.67 5.50 13.13
N GLU A 599 1.45 4.18 13.18
CA GLU A 599 0.93 3.42 12.05
C GLU A 599 -0.53 3.79 11.75
N ILE A 600 -1.42 3.88 12.74
CA ILE A 600 -2.81 4.31 12.49
C ILE A 600 -2.87 5.74 11.93
N THR A 601 -2.03 6.64 12.45
CA THR A 601 -1.93 8.02 11.95
C THR A 601 -1.48 8.05 10.49
N ARG A 602 -0.47 7.24 10.14
CA ARG A 602 0.02 7.10 8.77
C ARG A 602 -1.06 6.51 7.86
N VAL A 603 -1.76 5.47 8.29
CA VAL A 603 -2.84 4.83 7.51
C VAL A 603 -3.93 5.85 7.19
N LEU A 604 -4.41 6.58 8.20
CA LEU A 604 -5.46 7.60 8.00
C LEU A 604 -4.96 8.81 7.20
N GLY A 605 -3.68 9.16 7.30
CA GLY A 605 -3.06 10.24 6.53
C GLY A 605 -2.95 9.97 5.01
N THR A 606 -3.17 8.73 4.56
CA THR A 606 -3.14 8.39 3.11
C THR A 606 -4.48 8.54 2.40
N LEU A 607 -5.55 8.90 3.11
CA LEU A 607 -6.88 9.05 2.53
C LEU A 607 -7.02 10.43 1.89
N ASP A 608 -7.23 10.43 0.56
CA ASP A 608 -7.47 11.63 -0.25
C ASP A 608 -8.82 12.29 0.13
N GLU A 609 -9.84 11.48 0.42
CA GLU A 609 -11.16 11.87 0.91
C GLU A 609 -11.43 11.27 2.30
N ARG A 610 -12.01 12.08 3.18
CA ARG A 610 -12.23 11.77 4.60
C ARG A 610 -13.70 11.50 4.92
N ASP A 611 -14.35 10.68 4.09
CA ASP A 611 -15.67 10.17 4.40
C ASP A 611 -15.61 9.19 5.59
N ALA A 612 -16.67 9.16 6.41
CA ALA A 612 -16.65 8.41 7.67
C ALA A 612 -16.68 6.89 7.47
N GLU A 613 -17.27 6.40 6.37
CA GLU A 613 -17.38 4.97 6.10
C GLU A 613 -16.02 4.39 5.71
N THR A 614 -15.32 5.03 4.76
CA THR A 614 -13.97 4.62 4.34
C THR A 614 -12.98 4.71 5.48
N GLU A 615 -13.01 5.78 6.29
CA GLU A 615 -12.13 5.87 7.47
C GLU A 615 -12.40 4.76 8.47
N LEU A 616 -13.67 4.45 8.76
CA LEU A 616 -14.03 3.38 9.69
C LEU A 616 -13.61 2.00 9.18
N GLU A 617 -13.75 1.73 7.88
CA GLU A 617 -13.23 0.51 7.26
C GLU A 617 -11.71 0.41 7.43
N ARG A 618 -10.96 1.51 7.23
CA ARG A 618 -9.50 1.52 7.40
C ARG A 618 -9.05 1.33 8.84
N ILE A 619 -9.74 1.94 9.82
CA ILE A 619 -9.48 1.69 11.24
C ILE A 619 -9.71 0.22 11.56
N THR A 620 -10.75 -0.38 10.97
CA THR A 620 -11.08 -1.80 11.17
C THR A 620 -10.03 -2.73 10.58
N GLU A 621 -9.58 -2.49 9.34
CA GLU A 621 -8.48 -3.22 8.73
C GLU A 621 -7.19 -3.12 9.54
N PHE A 622 -6.84 -1.90 9.98
CA PHE A 622 -5.67 -1.65 10.83
C PHE A 622 -5.73 -2.43 12.14
N ARG A 623 -6.88 -2.39 12.83
CA ARG A 623 -7.10 -3.12 14.07
C ARG A 623 -6.93 -4.62 13.86
N SER A 624 -7.57 -5.18 12.83
CA SER A 624 -7.52 -6.62 12.54
C SER A 624 -6.10 -7.08 12.21
N SER A 625 -5.39 -6.37 11.31
CA SER A 625 -4.00 -6.72 10.96
C SER A 625 -3.04 -6.58 12.15
N THR A 626 -3.17 -5.52 12.95
CA THR A 626 -2.30 -5.31 14.12
C THR A 626 -2.54 -6.35 15.22
N ALA A 627 -3.80 -6.65 15.55
CA ALA A 627 -4.14 -7.70 16.50
C ALA A 627 -3.66 -9.08 16.01
N PHE A 628 -3.77 -9.35 14.71
CA PHE A 628 -3.29 -10.58 14.09
C PHE A 628 -1.76 -10.72 14.19
N ARG A 629 -1.00 -9.67 13.86
CA ARG A 629 0.46 -9.64 14.00
C ARG A 629 0.92 -9.83 15.45
N LEU A 630 0.22 -9.24 16.42
CA LEU A 630 0.47 -9.49 17.84
C LEU A 630 0.19 -10.95 18.23
N GLY A 631 -0.89 -11.53 17.70
CA GLY A 631 -1.22 -12.94 17.89
C GLY A 631 -0.16 -13.89 17.33
N LEU A 632 0.36 -13.61 16.13
CA LEU A 632 1.48 -14.35 15.54
C LEU A 632 2.73 -14.28 16.42
N ALA A 633 3.11 -13.07 16.85
CA ALA A 633 4.29 -12.89 17.69
C ALA A 633 4.19 -13.62 19.03
N PHE A 634 3.00 -13.63 19.66
CA PHE A 634 2.75 -14.40 20.87
C PHE A 634 2.76 -15.92 20.61
N ASN A 635 2.10 -16.39 19.54
CA ASN A 635 2.07 -17.80 19.18
C ASN A 635 3.47 -18.37 18.90
N ASP A 636 4.33 -17.57 18.28
CA ASP A 636 5.72 -17.93 17.99
C ASP A 636 6.65 -17.83 19.22
N GLY A 637 6.14 -17.37 20.37
CA GLY A 637 6.94 -17.17 21.59
C GLY A 637 7.89 -15.97 21.54
N ARG A 638 7.70 -15.03 20.60
CA ARG A 638 8.54 -13.84 20.42
C ARG A 638 8.19 -12.70 21.40
N VAL A 639 6.99 -12.76 21.99
CA VAL A 639 6.50 -11.80 22.99
C VAL A 639 5.78 -12.58 24.09
N ASP A 640 6.05 -12.24 25.34
CA ASP A 640 5.34 -12.82 26.49
C ASP A 640 3.88 -12.33 26.60
N ALA A 641 3.12 -12.97 27.49
CA ALA A 641 1.71 -12.69 27.69
C ALA A 641 1.41 -11.28 28.19
N GLU A 642 2.22 -10.75 29.12
CA GLU A 642 1.99 -9.45 29.73
C GLU A 642 2.24 -8.32 28.73
N ALA A 643 3.34 -8.39 27.98
CA ALA A 643 3.64 -7.48 26.90
C ALA A 643 2.62 -7.56 25.77
N THR A 644 2.13 -8.76 25.45
CA THR A 644 1.06 -8.94 24.45
C THR A 644 -0.22 -8.25 24.90
N ALA A 645 -0.65 -8.46 26.15
CA ALA A 645 -1.87 -7.87 26.68
C ALA A 645 -1.80 -6.33 26.75
N ARG A 646 -0.63 -5.80 27.14
CA ARG A 646 -0.35 -4.35 27.13
C ARG A 646 -0.40 -3.75 25.73
N ARG A 647 0.12 -4.45 24.73
CA ARG A 647 0.08 -4.00 23.32
C ARG A 647 -1.32 -4.08 22.74
N LEU A 648 -2.13 -5.07 23.12
CA LEU A 648 -3.55 -5.14 22.77
C LEU A 648 -4.33 -3.97 23.39
N ALA A 649 -4.04 -3.60 24.64
CA ALA A 649 -4.58 -2.39 25.27
C ALA A 649 -4.18 -1.12 24.51
N ALA A 650 -2.89 -0.95 24.17
CA ALA A 650 -2.41 0.17 23.37
C ALA A 650 -3.07 0.26 21.98
N LEU A 651 -3.33 -0.88 21.34
CA LEU A 651 -4.09 -0.96 20.09
C LEU A 651 -5.52 -0.46 20.29
N ALA A 652 -6.22 -0.96 21.31
CA ALA A 652 -7.58 -0.53 21.63
C ALA A 652 -7.64 0.97 21.91
N GLU A 653 -6.70 1.53 22.68
CA GLU A 653 -6.60 2.98 22.92
C GLU A 653 -6.44 3.78 21.63
N SER A 654 -5.55 3.34 20.74
CA SER A 654 -5.31 4.01 19.46
C SER A 654 -6.57 4.00 18.59
N VAL A 655 -7.30 2.88 18.59
CA VAL A 655 -8.58 2.73 17.89
C VAL A 655 -9.66 3.62 18.49
N VAL A 656 -9.83 3.63 19.82
CA VAL A 656 -10.82 4.47 20.50
C VAL A 656 -10.51 5.96 20.26
N GLY A 657 -9.23 6.35 20.29
CA GLY A 657 -8.81 7.72 19.95
C GLY A 657 -9.16 8.11 18.52
N ALA A 658 -8.90 7.23 17.55
CA ALA A 658 -9.24 7.47 16.15
C ALA A 658 -10.77 7.56 15.92
N VAL A 659 -11.54 6.66 16.53
CA VAL A 659 -13.01 6.68 16.44
C VAL A 659 -13.60 7.92 17.11
N LEU A 660 -13.06 8.35 18.25
CA LEU A 660 -13.49 9.58 18.92
C LEU A 660 -13.23 10.80 18.03
N ALA A 661 -12.03 10.91 17.44
CA ALA A 661 -11.69 12.01 16.53
C ALA A 661 -12.60 12.03 15.30
N LEU A 662 -12.91 10.85 14.73
CA LEU A 662 -13.88 10.72 13.65
C LEU A 662 -15.26 11.21 14.09
N ALA A 663 -15.70 10.84 15.29
CA ALA A 663 -17.07 11.06 15.77
C ALA A 663 -17.29 12.54 16.11
N GLU A 664 -16.28 13.16 16.71
CA GLU A 664 -16.24 14.59 16.94
C GLU A 664 -16.29 15.36 15.63
N ARG A 665 -15.50 14.96 14.62
CA ARG A 665 -15.50 15.61 13.30
C ARG A 665 -16.88 15.55 12.61
N ASP A 666 -17.52 14.38 12.60
CA ASP A 666 -18.88 14.24 12.03
C ASP A 666 -19.91 15.08 12.79
N LEU A 667 -19.81 15.14 14.13
CA LEU A 667 -20.74 15.90 14.94
C LEU A 667 -20.54 17.42 14.78
N VAL A 668 -19.29 17.88 14.76
CA VAL A 668 -18.91 19.29 14.52
C VAL A 668 -19.38 19.75 13.15
N ALA A 669 -19.25 18.93 12.12
CA ALA A 669 -19.72 19.27 10.77
C ALA A 669 -21.24 19.56 10.71
N ARG A 670 -22.05 18.93 11.60
CA ARG A 670 -23.52 19.09 11.62
C ARG A 670 -24.02 20.12 12.62
N HIS A 671 -23.37 20.21 13.77
CA HIS A 671 -23.87 20.95 14.94
C HIS A 671 -22.90 22.04 15.43
N GLY A 672 -21.70 22.13 14.87
CA GLY A 672 -20.64 23.00 15.35
C GLY A 672 -19.97 22.52 16.63
N ARG A 673 -19.11 23.38 17.18
CA ARG A 673 -18.33 23.16 18.41
C ARG A 673 -19.01 23.83 19.60
N LEU A 674 -18.81 23.26 20.79
CA LEU A 674 -19.11 23.93 22.04
C LEU A 674 -18.01 24.95 22.40
N PRO A 675 -18.32 26.04 23.12
CA PRO A 675 -17.32 27.02 23.54
C PRO A 675 -16.25 26.41 24.46
N GLY A 676 -15.05 26.99 24.42
CA GLY A 676 -13.89 26.56 25.21
C GLY A 676 -12.81 25.87 24.37
N THR A 677 -11.67 25.57 24.99
CA THR A 677 -10.56 24.86 24.34
C THR A 677 -10.77 23.35 24.38
N GLY A 678 -10.42 22.65 23.29
CA GLY A 678 -10.56 21.19 23.21
C GLY A 678 -12.01 20.72 23.25
N SER A 679 -12.21 19.41 23.30
CA SER A 679 -13.55 18.81 23.20
C SER A 679 -14.33 18.84 24.51
N GLY A 680 -13.65 18.91 25.66
CA GLY A 680 -14.28 18.77 26.99
C GLY A 680 -14.93 17.40 27.20
N PHE A 681 -14.44 16.36 26.52
CA PHE A 681 -14.97 14.99 26.58
C PHE A 681 -13.84 13.99 26.84
N ALA A 682 -14.08 13.01 27.70
CA ALA A 682 -13.12 11.99 28.10
C ALA A 682 -13.75 10.59 28.04
N VAL A 683 -12.95 9.63 27.59
CA VAL A 683 -13.28 8.20 27.60
C VAL A 683 -12.37 7.52 28.62
N LEU A 684 -12.98 6.95 29.65
CA LEU A 684 -12.29 6.13 30.64
C LEU A 684 -12.38 4.66 30.24
N GLY A 685 -11.22 3.99 30.16
CA GLY A 685 -11.13 2.54 30.05
C GLY A 685 -11.12 1.93 31.45
N TYR A 686 -12.07 1.03 31.73
CA TYR A 686 -12.16 0.21 32.92
C TYR A 686 -11.69 -1.22 32.62
N GLY A 687 -11.76 -2.10 33.62
CA GLY A 687 -11.53 -3.54 33.46
C GLY A 687 -10.17 -3.85 32.83
N SER A 688 -10.15 -4.78 31.88
CA SER A 688 -8.93 -5.23 31.20
C SER A 688 -8.28 -4.13 30.35
N LEU A 689 -9.05 -3.20 29.77
CA LEU A 689 -8.47 -2.05 29.04
C LEU A 689 -7.74 -1.10 30.00
N GLY A 690 -8.41 -0.75 31.09
CA GLY A 690 -7.89 0.16 32.10
C GLY A 690 -6.64 -0.39 32.80
N GLY A 691 -6.63 -1.68 33.13
CA GLY A 691 -5.46 -2.36 33.69
C GLY A 691 -4.48 -2.94 32.67
N GLU A 692 -4.53 -2.52 31.42
CA GLU A 692 -3.58 -2.93 30.35
C GLU A 692 -3.41 -4.45 30.16
N GLU A 693 -4.48 -5.22 30.36
CA GLU A 693 -4.52 -6.68 30.33
C GLU A 693 -5.59 -7.20 29.33
N LEU A 694 -5.69 -6.60 28.15
CA LEU A 694 -6.62 -7.07 27.11
C LEU A 694 -6.15 -8.40 26.53
N GLY A 695 -7.09 -9.34 26.34
CA GLY A 695 -6.91 -10.51 25.47
C GLY A 695 -7.48 -10.29 24.07
N PHE A 696 -7.19 -11.21 23.15
CA PHE A 696 -7.57 -11.12 21.72
C PHE A 696 -9.08 -10.98 21.47
N ALA A 697 -9.91 -11.52 22.37
CA ALA A 697 -11.37 -11.50 22.28
C ALA A 697 -12.01 -10.67 23.41
N SER A 698 -11.28 -9.72 24.00
CA SER A 698 -11.81 -8.90 25.11
C SER A 698 -12.72 -7.78 24.61
N ASP A 699 -13.79 -7.55 25.35
CA ASP A 699 -14.66 -6.38 25.23
C ASP A 699 -13.95 -5.14 25.79
N LEU A 700 -14.43 -3.94 25.42
CA LEU A 700 -13.95 -2.69 25.99
C LEU A 700 -14.93 -2.16 27.04
N ASP A 701 -14.53 -2.14 28.30
CA ASP A 701 -15.27 -1.49 29.37
C ASP A 701 -15.04 0.03 29.32
N LEU A 702 -16.01 0.80 28.85
CA LEU A 702 -15.89 2.25 28.64
C LEU A 702 -16.89 3.05 29.50
N VAL A 703 -16.42 4.16 30.07
CA VAL A 703 -17.26 5.18 30.74
C VAL A 703 -16.96 6.55 30.15
N PHE A 704 -18.01 7.31 29.83
CA PHE A 704 -17.88 8.62 29.21
C PHE A 704 -18.15 9.74 30.21
N VAL A 705 -17.23 10.70 30.28
CA VAL A 705 -17.32 11.87 31.16
C VAL A 705 -17.09 13.15 30.36
N PHE A 706 -17.80 14.22 30.69
CA PHE A 706 -17.64 15.52 30.04
C PHE A 706 -17.49 16.67 31.03
N ASP A 707 -17.01 17.81 30.54
CA ASP A 707 -16.87 19.06 31.29
C ASP A 707 -18.24 19.64 31.68
N GLY A 708 -18.56 19.59 32.98
CA GLY A 708 -19.84 20.04 33.52
C GLY A 708 -20.14 21.52 33.28
N GLN A 709 -19.10 22.36 33.15
CA GLN A 709 -19.27 23.80 32.89
C GLN A 709 -19.88 24.08 31.50
N ARG A 710 -19.75 23.12 30.58
CA ARG A 710 -20.30 23.22 29.22
C ARG A 710 -21.67 22.57 29.08
N ALA A 711 -22.23 21.99 30.15
CA ALA A 711 -23.50 21.25 30.09
C ALA A 711 -24.65 22.07 29.49
N GLN A 712 -24.73 23.36 29.84
CA GLN A 712 -25.76 24.31 29.41
C GLN A 712 -25.32 25.22 28.24
N ALA A 713 -24.08 25.07 27.75
CA ALA A 713 -23.57 25.86 26.64
C ALA A 713 -24.21 25.42 25.32
N MET A 714 -24.29 26.32 24.33
CA MET A 714 -24.80 26.01 22.99
C MET A 714 -23.65 25.85 22.00
N SER A 715 -23.77 24.88 21.08
CA SER A 715 -22.81 24.74 19.98
C SER A 715 -23.03 25.78 18.86
N ASP A 716 -22.00 26.05 18.07
CA ASP A 716 -21.95 27.19 17.13
C ASP A 716 -22.30 26.87 15.66
N GLY A 717 -22.84 25.69 15.35
CA GLY A 717 -23.15 25.27 13.99
C GLY A 717 -24.59 25.57 13.54
N GLU A 718 -24.92 25.20 12.30
CA GLU A 718 -26.24 25.47 11.68
C GLU A 718 -27.42 24.88 12.47
N HIS A 719 -27.21 23.73 13.12
CA HIS A 719 -28.20 23.06 13.96
C HIS A 719 -27.68 22.95 15.39
N PRO A 720 -27.73 24.03 16.19
CA PRO A 720 -27.06 24.08 17.48
C PRO A 720 -27.69 23.13 18.50
N LEU A 721 -26.86 22.56 19.37
CA LEU A 721 -27.25 21.68 20.45
C LEU A 721 -26.73 22.21 21.79
N GLU A 722 -27.53 22.04 22.83
CA GLU A 722 -27.10 22.22 24.21
C GLU A 722 -26.03 21.17 24.55
N GLY A 723 -25.02 21.55 25.33
CA GLY A 723 -23.79 20.79 25.54
C GLY A 723 -24.03 19.39 26.08
N TYR A 724 -24.95 19.21 27.03
CA TYR A 724 -25.32 17.88 27.51
C TYR A 724 -25.80 16.96 26.37
N ARG A 725 -26.67 17.45 25.49
CA ARG A 725 -27.16 16.68 24.32
C ARG A 725 -26.07 16.45 23.28
N TRP A 726 -25.19 17.43 23.10
CA TRP A 726 -24.04 17.32 22.20
C TRP A 726 -23.11 16.19 22.65
N TYR A 727 -22.72 16.15 23.94
CA TYR A 727 -21.90 15.07 24.50
C TYR A 727 -22.59 13.71 24.50
N GLN A 728 -23.90 13.67 24.76
CA GLN A 728 -24.68 12.44 24.67
C GLN A 728 -24.64 11.87 23.24
N ARG A 729 -24.79 12.71 22.21
CA ARG A 729 -24.68 12.28 20.80
C ARG A 729 -23.28 11.84 20.44
N LEU A 730 -22.25 12.51 20.94
CA LEU A 730 -20.85 12.11 20.74
C LEU A 730 -20.61 10.71 21.31
N ALA A 731 -21.00 10.46 22.56
CA ALA A 731 -20.88 9.14 23.20
C ALA A 731 -21.64 8.05 22.42
N GLN A 732 -22.88 8.33 22.00
CA GLN A 732 -23.67 7.41 21.17
C GLN A 732 -23.00 7.12 19.83
N ARG A 733 -22.38 8.12 19.19
CA ARG A 733 -21.68 7.95 17.92
C ARG A 733 -20.44 7.07 18.07
N VAL A 734 -19.63 7.31 19.10
CA VAL A 734 -18.46 6.48 19.43
C VAL A 734 -18.89 5.03 19.67
N MET A 735 -19.92 4.81 20.49
CA MET A 735 -20.49 3.48 20.75
C MET A 735 -20.91 2.78 19.46
N ASN A 736 -21.68 3.48 18.61
CA ASN A 736 -22.16 2.93 17.35
C ASN A 736 -21.01 2.53 16.43
N TRP A 737 -19.99 3.37 16.27
CA TRP A 737 -18.90 3.06 15.35
C TRP A 737 -17.91 2.02 15.85
N LEU A 738 -17.73 1.88 17.17
CA LEU A 738 -16.99 0.74 17.71
C LEU A 738 -17.71 -0.60 17.44
N THR A 739 -19.04 -0.59 17.36
CA THR A 739 -19.87 -1.81 17.31
C THR A 739 -20.51 -2.09 15.95
N VAL A 740 -20.53 -1.15 15.00
CA VAL A 740 -21.13 -1.39 13.68
C VAL A 740 -20.35 -2.46 12.91
N LEU A 741 -21.08 -3.27 12.14
CA LEU A 741 -20.46 -4.24 11.24
C LEU A 741 -20.17 -3.58 9.88
N THR A 742 -18.89 -3.46 9.54
CA THR A 742 -18.42 -2.97 8.23
C THR A 742 -18.05 -4.15 7.31
N ARG A 743 -17.67 -3.87 6.05
CA ARG A 743 -17.11 -4.88 5.15
C ARG A 743 -15.81 -5.50 5.69
N ALA A 744 -15.08 -4.76 6.51
CA ALA A 744 -13.84 -5.19 7.16
C ALA A 744 -14.09 -5.88 8.53
N GLY A 745 -15.35 -6.00 8.96
CA GLY A 745 -15.74 -6.57 10.26
C GLY A 745 -16.13 -5.51 11.29
N ARG A 746 -16.06 -5.89 12.57
CA ARG A 746 -16.37 -5.05 13.74
C ARG A 746 -15.07 -4.69 14.48
N LEU A 747 -15.01 -3.48 15.06
CA LEU A 747 -13.87 -3.06 15.88
C LEU A 747 -13.87 -3.79 17.24
N TYR A 748 -14.83 -3.49 18.11
CA TYR A 748 -14.93 -4.06 19.45
C TYR A 748 -16.38 -4.18 19.91
N GLU A 749 -16.65 -5.16 20.76
CA GLU A 749 -17.81 -5.07 21.66
C GLU A 749 -17.48 -4.09 22.79
N VAL A 750 -18.49 -3.34 23.23
CA VAL A 750 -18.32 -2.29 24.24
C VAL A 750 -19.30 -2.49 25.38
N ASP A 751 -18.77 -2.54 26.60
CA ASP A 751 -19.55 -2.58 27.84
C ASP A 751 -19.47 -1.23 28.55
N THR A 752 -20.62 -0.68 28.92
CA THR A 752 -20.73 0.61 29.63
C THR A 752 -21.39 0.47 31.00
N ARG A 753 -21.52 -0.75 31.53
CA ARG A 753 -22.25 -1.03 32.78
C ARG A 753 -21.54 -0.54 34.04
N LEU A 754 -20.26 -0.21 33.98
CA LEU A 754 -19.47 0.32 35.11
C LEU A 754 -19.63 1.84 35.31
N ARG A 755 -20.49 2.51 34.54
CA ARG A 755 -20.82 3.93 34.74
C ARG A 755 -21.69 4.13 35.98
N PRO A 756 -21.77 5.35 36.56
CA PRO A 756 -22.66 5.67 37.68
C PRO A 756 -24.10 5.19 37.45
N ASP A 757 -24.71 4.57 38.46
CA ASP A 757 -26.05 3.96 38.40
C ASP A 757 -26.20 2.81 37.36
N GLY A 758 -25.10 2.33 36.81
CA GLY A 758 -25.03 1.18 35.89
C GLY A 758 -25.89 1.35 34.64
N SER A 759 -26.59 0.28 34.24
CA SER A 759 -27.46 0.30 33.05
C SER A 759 -28.63 1.29 33.15
N LYS A 760 -29.02 1.69 34.37
CA LYS A 760 -30.08 2.68 34.63
C LYS A 760 -29.56 4.12 34.60
N GLY A 761 -28.24 4.32 34.67
CA GLY A 761 -27.60 5.62 34.60
C GLY A 761 -27.48 6.17 33.19
N LEU A 762 -27.26 7.48 33.10
CA LEU A 762 -27.00 8.19 31.84
C LEU A 762 -25.74 7.65 31.16
N LEU A 763 -25.74 7.60 29.83
CA LEU A 763 -24.58 7.10 29.05
C LEU A 763 -23.32 7.95 29.26
N VAL A 764 -23.52 9.26 29.43
CA VAL A 764 -22.45 10.23 29.71
C VAL A 764 -22.80 11.00 30.98
N SER A 765 -21.82 11.21 31.85
CA SER A 765 -21.97 11.99 33.09
C SER A 765 -21.10 13.24 33.05
N SER A 766 -21.52 14.33 33.68
CA SER A 766 -20.61 15.46 33.92
C SER A 766 -19.55 15.04 34.95
N LEU A 767 -18.38 15.68 34.91
CA LEU A 767 -17.34 15.46 35.90
C LEU A 767 -17.86 15.63 37.33
N ASP A 768 -18.61 16.70 37.60
CA ASP A 768 -19.18 16.96 38.93
C ASP A 768 -20.11 15.84 39.41
N ALA A 769 -20.98 15.35 38.53
CA ALA A 769 -21.90 14.26 38.85
C ALA A 769 -21.15 12.94 39.09
N PHE A 770 -20.10 12.67 38.29
CA PHE A 770 -19.23 11.52 38.47
C PHE A 770 -18.52 11.56 39.82
N VAL A 771 -17.92 12.70 40.18
CA VAL A 771 -17.25 12.92 41.48
C VAL A 771 -18.22 12.74 42.63
N ALA A 772 -19.39 13.38 42.55
CA ALA A 772 -20.41 13.31 43.60
C ALA A 772 -20.87 11.86 43.83
N TYR A 773 -21.11 11.11 42.76
CA TYR A 773 -21.46 9.69 42.83
C TYR A 773 -20.37 8.88 43.54
N GLN A 774 -19.12 9.01 43.08
CA GLN A 774 -18.00 8.23 43.60
C GLN A 774 -17.71 8.50 45.08
N ARG A 775 -17.95 9.72 45.57
CA ARG A 775 -17.76 10.09 46.98
C ARG A 775 -18.89 9.64 47.91
N SER A 776 -20.13 9.62 47.44
CA SER A 776 -21.31 9.53 48.33
C SER A 776 -22.16 8.28 48.14
N ARG A 777 -22.13 7.64 46.96
CA ARG A 777 -23.01 6.52 46.62
C ARG A 777 -22.28 5.25 46.20
N ALA A 778 -21.03 5.36 45.75
CA ALA A 778 -20.31 4.22 45.19
C ALA A 778 -19.97 3.17 46.27
N TRP A 779 -20.21 1.91 45.95
CA TRP A 779 -19.85 0.77 46.77
C TRP A 779 -18.34 0.46 46.68
N THR A 780 -17.80 -0.29 47.65
CA THR A 780 -16.39 -0.70 47.65
C THR A 780 -15.97 -1.43 46.37
N TRP A 781 -16.85 -2.25 45.79
CA TRP A 781 -16.57 -2.94 44.51
C TRP A 781 -16.52 -1.98 43.31
N GLU A 782 -17.22 -0.85 43.34
CA GLU A 782 -17.12 0.19 42.32
C GLU A 782 -15.78 0.93 42.46
N HIS A 783 -15.30 1.14 43.69
CA HIS A 783 -13.94 1.63 43.93
C HIS A 783 -12.86 0.61 43.50
N GLN A 784 -13.11 -0.70 43.66
CA GLN A 784 -12.25 -1.74 43.07
C GLN A 784 -12.19 -1.63 41.54
N ALA A 785 -13.32 -1.41 40.87
CA ALA A 785 -13.34 -1.19 39.42
C ALA A 785 -12.64 0.12 39.02
N LEU A 786 -12.85 1.20 39.80
CA LEU A 786 -12.22 2.51 39.61
C LEU A 786 -10.69 2.45 39.74
N LEU A 787 -10.13 1.53 40.53
CA LEU A 787 -8.69 1.30 40.59
C LEU A 787 -8.09 0.96 39.24
N ARG A 788 -8.82 0.27 38.35
CA ARG A 788 -8.33 -0.01 37.00
C ARG A 788 -8.61 1.12 36.02
N ALA A 789 -9.54 2.01 36.35
CA ALA A 789 -9.97 3.07 35.44
C ALA A 789 -8.84 4.05 35.09
N ARG A 790 -8.70 4.36 33.81
CA ARG A 790 -7.82 5.45 33.34
C ARG A 790 -8.37 6.09 32.08
N PRO A 791 -8.02 7.35 31.80
CA PRO A 791 -8.28 7.95 30.50
C PRO A 791 -7.59 7.18 29.37
N VAL A 792 -8.33 6.87 28.31
CA VAL A 792 -7.83 6.18 27.10
C VAL A 792 -7.96 7.03 25.83
N ALA A 793 -8.87 8.00 25.82
CA ALA A 793 -9.04 8.98 24.75
C ALA A 793 -9.75 10.22 25.26
N GLY A 794 -9.66 11.33 24.53
CA GLY A 794 -10.39 12.57 24.82
C GLY A 794 -9.50 13.77 25.11
N ASP A 795 -10.12 14.80 25.67
CA ASP A 795 -9.48 16.07 25.99
C ASP A 795 -8.38 15.90 27.05
N ALA A 796 -7.18 16.42 26.76
CA ALA A 796 -6.01 16.23 27.60
C ALA A 796 -6.17 16.87 29.00
N ALA A 797 -6.84 18.03 29.09
CA ALA A 797 -7.03 18.72 30.37
C ALA A 797 -8.04 17.96 31.24
N LEU A 798 -9.19 17.58 30.67
CA LEU A 798 -10.19 16.78 31.39
C LEU A 798 -9.64 15.40 31.81
N ASN A 799 -8.80 14.78 30.97
CA ASN A 799 -8.15 13.51 31.30
C ASN A 799 -7.21 13.64 32.51
N ALA A 800 -6.41 14.72 32.57
CA ALA A 800 -5.53 14.99 33.70
C ALA A 800 -6.33 15.24 34.99
N GLU A 801 -7.45 15.96 34.90
CA GLU A 801 -8.35 16.22 36.02
C GLU A 801 -9.01 14.93 36.54
N LEU A 802 -9.54 14.09 35.64
CA LEU A 802 -10.10 12.78 35.98
C LEU A 802 -9.08 11.86 36.66
N ALA A 803 -7.83 11.86 36.20
CA ALA A 803 -6.75 11.11 36.82
C ALA A 803 -6.41 11.62 38.23
N ALA A 804 -6.53 12.92 38.48
CA ALA A 804 -6.37 13.51 39.83
C ALA A 804 -7.55 13.15 40.74
N VAL A 805 -8.78 13.34 40.27
CA VAL A 805 -10.02 12.99 40.97
C VAL A 805 -10.06 11.52 41.37
N ARG A 806 -9.70 10.62 40.44
CA ARG A 806 -9.59 9.18 40.73
C ARG A 806 -8.65 8.94 41.91
N ARG A 807 -7.46 9.57 41.90
CA ARG A 807 -6.49 9.41 42.99
C ARG A 807 -7.05 9.90 44.32
N GLU A 808 -7.74 11.03 44.32
CA GLU A 808 -8.36 11.60 45.52
C GLU A 808 -9.43 10.66 46.12
N ILE A 809 -10.35 10.16 45.30
CA ILE A 809 -11.43 9.24 45.73
C ILE A 809 -10.85 7.95 46.33
N LEU A 810 -9.77 7.44 45.75
CA LEU A 810 -9.16 6.19 46.17
C LEU A 810 -8.25 6.35 47.40
N ALA A 811 -7.64 7.53 47.59
CA ALA A 811 -6.77 7.84 48.73
C ALA A 811 -7.53 8.14 50.04
N VAL A 812 -8.85 7.97 50.09
CA VAL A 812 -9.63 8.10 51.33
C VAL A 812 -9.20 7.03 52.34
N PRO A 813 -8.91 7.39 53.61
CA PRO A 813 -8.59 6.42 54.65
C PRO A 813 -9.73 5.42 54.87
N ARG A 814 -9.40 4.12 54.85
CA ARG A 814 -10.34 3.01 55.12
C ARG A 814 -9.74 2.10 56.20
N GLU A 815 -10.61 1.42 56.94
CA GLU A 815 -10.17 0.44 57.93
C GLU A 815 -9.76 -0.86 57.20
N PRO A 816 -8.49 -1.32 57.30
CA PRO A 816 -7.99 -2.43 56.49
C PRO A 816 -8.70 -3.77 56.71
N VAL A 817 -9.18 -4.08 57.92
CA VAL A 817 -9.90 -5.33 58.19
C VAL A 817 -11.25 -5.35 57.47
N ALA A 818 -11.99 -4.23 57.49
CA ALA A 818 -13.26 -4.06 56.80
C ALA A 818 -13.10 -4.17 55.29
N VAL A 819 -12.07 -3.53 54.72
CA VAL A 819 -11.76 -3.65 53.27
C VAL A 819 -11.51 -5.10 52.89
N ARG A 820 -10.68 -5.84 53.64
CA ARG A 820 -10.41 -7.26 53.38
C ARG A 820 -11.68 -8.11 53.46
N ALA A 821 -12.54 -7.86 54.44
CA ALA A 821 -13.80 -8.58 54.60
C ALA A 821 -14.77 -8.32 53.42
N GLU A 822 -14.92 -7.07 53.00
CA GLU A 822 -15.79 -6.69 51.88
C GLU A 822 -15.29 -7.25 50.55
N VAL A 823 -13.98 -7.12 50.28
CA VAL A 823 -13.34 -7.68 49.07
C VAL A 823 -13.44 -9.20 49.06
N GLY A 824 -13.20 -9.87 50.20
CA GLY A 824 -13.35 -11.31 50.36
C GLY A 824 -14.78 -11.79 50.10
N SER A 825 -15.77 -11.15 50.74
CA SER A 825 -17.19 -11.46 50.55
C SER A 825 -17.64 -11.26 49.11
N MET A 826 -17.21 -10.18 48.46
CA MET A 826 -17.51 -9.95 47.05
C MET A 826 -16.89 -11.03 46.16
N ARG A 827 -15.62 -11.39 46.41
CA ARG A 827 -14.92 -12.40 45.62
C ARG A 827 -15.57 -13.78 45.74
N GLN A 828 -15.99 -14.18 46.94
CA GLN A 828 -16.69 -15.44 47.20
C GLN A 828 -18.00 -15.52 46.40
N ARG A 829 -18.83 -14.46 46.45
CA ARG A 829 -20.09 -14.39 45.67
C ARG A 829 -19.83 -14.50 44.17
N TRP A 830 -18.84 -13.76 43.68
CA TRP A 830 -18.47 -13.78 42.27
C TRP A 830 -18.00 -15.16 41.81
N ARG A 831 -17.24 -15.87 42.66
CA ARG A 831 -16.76 -17.22 42.37
C ARG A 831 -17.92 -18.21 42.29
N ALA A 832 -18.85 -18.17 43.24
CA ALA A 832 -19.98 -19.09 43.29
C ALA A 832 -20.80 -19.09 41.98
N GLU A 833 -20.90 -17.95 41.30
CA GLU A 833 -21.64 -17.83 40.04
C GLU A 833 -20.80 -18.20 38.79
N ARG A 834 -19.48 -17.94 38.82
CA ARG A 834 -18.65 -17.90 37.60
C ARG A 834 -17.52 -18.91 37.52
N ASP A 835 -17.11 -19.52 38.63
CA ASP A 835 -16.10 -20.57 38.60
C ASP A 835 -16.64 -21.81 37.89
N ARG A 836 -15.82 -22.35 36.98
CA ARG A 836 -16.11 -23.56 36.20
C ARG A 836 -15.03 -24.62 36.41
N SER A 837 -14.22 -24.48 37.47
CA SER A 837 -13.22 -25.46 37.86
C SER A 837 -13.88 -26.73 38.38
N ASP A 838 -13.26 -27.87 38.08
CA ASP A 838 -13.63 -29.19 38.61
C ASP A 838 -12.36 -29.97 39.00
N GLU A 839 -12.47 -31.29 39.20
CA GLU A 839 -11.35 -32.17 39.57
C GLU A 839 -10.29 -32.29 38.48
N ARG A 840 -10.63 -32.05 37.21
CA ARG A 840 -9.75 -32.25 36.05
C ARG A 840 -9.34 -30.94 35.38
N GLN A 841 -10.15 -29.91 35.51
CA GLN A 841 -10.02 -28.65 34.82
C GLN A 841 -10.05 -27.48 35.82
N PHE A 842 -9.37 -26.41 35.46
CA PHE A 842 -9.26 -25.20 36.26
C PHE A 842 -9.60 -23.97 35.43
N ASP A 843 -10.50 -23.13 35.93
CA ASP A 843 -10.78 -21.82 35.35
C ASP A 843 -9.66 -20.84 35.72
N LEU A 844 -8.81 -20.52 34.74
CA LEU A 844 -7.61 -19.69 34.91
C LEU A 844 -7.94 -18.28 35.41
N LYS A 845 -9.16 -17.79 35.15
CA LYS A 845 -9.60 -16.45 35.57
C LYS A 845 -10.41 -16.49 36.86
N GLN A 846 -11.39 -17.38 36.94
CA GLN A 846 -12.40 -17.40 38.01
C GLN A 846 -12.08 -18.38 39.15
N GLY A 847 -11.19 -19.33 38.93
CA GLY A 847 -10.86 -20.36 39.92
C GLY A 847 -10.21 -19.80 41.18
N LEU A 848 -10.32 -20.53 42.29
CA LEU A 848 -9.60 -20.22 43.54
C LEU A 848 -8.09 -20.31 43.27
N GLY A 849 -7.34 -19.24 43.52
CA GLY A 849 -5.94 -19.07 43.14
C GLY A 849 -5.70 -18.68 41.67
N GLY A 850 -6.76 -18.25 40.96
CA GLY A 850 -6.70 -17.78 39.58
C GLY A 850 -6.37 -16.28 39.45
N LEU A 851 -6.42 -15.76 38.23
CA LEU A 851 -6.08 -14.35 37.93
C LEU A 851 -6.91 -13.35 38.75
N LEU A 852 -8.20 -13.60 38.96
CA LEU A 852 -9.04 -12.68 39.75
C LEU A 852 -8.70 -12.67 41.24
N ASP A 853 -8.13 -13.73 41.81
CA ASP A 853 -7.72 -13.71 43.21
C ASP A 853 -6.53 -12.77 43.40
N ILE A 854 -5.59 -12.79 42.45
CA ILE A 854 -4.47 -11.83 42.40
C ILE A 854 -5.01 -10.40 42.27
N GLU A 855 -5.91 -10.16 41.31
CA GLU A 855 -6.52 -8.85 41.08
C GLU A 855 -7.26 -8.32 42.31
N PHE A 856 -8.11 -9.13 42.93
CA PHE A 856 -8.89 -8.73 44.11
C PHE A 856 -7.99 -8.46 45.32
N ALA A 857 -6.95 -9.27 45.53
CA ALA A 857 -6.01 -9.05 46.62
C ALA A 857 -5.25 -7.73 46.44
N LEU A 858 -4.72 -7.47 45.24
CA LEU A 858 -4.03 -6.21 44.93
C LEU A 858 -4.98 -5.02 45.09
N GLN A 859 -6.21 -5.11 44.57
CA GLN A 859 -7.21 -4.04 44.74
C GLN A 859 -7.53 -3.78 46.22
N GLY A 860 -7.68 -4.84 47.02
CA GLY A 860 -7.90 -4.73 48.45
C GLY A 860 -6.73 -4.07 49.18
N LEU A 861 -5.49 -4.44 48.83
CA LEU A 861 -4.28 -3.79 49.37
C LEU A 861 -4.25 -2.30 49.01
N VAL A 862 -4.53 -1.94 47.75
CA VAL A 862 -4.54 -0.52 47.36
C VAL A 862 -5.66 0.23 48.10
N LEU A 863 -6.88 -0.29 48.18
CA LEU A 863 -7.98 0.40 48.89
C LEU A 863 -7.70 0.57 50.40
N ALA A 864 -7.04 -0.41 51.02
CA ALA A 864 -6.69 -0.36 52.43
C ALA A 864 -5.53 0.60 52.74
N HIS A 865 -4.62 0.82 51.79
CA HIS A 865 -3.33 1.46 52.05
C HIS A 865 -3.01 2.70 51.20
N ALA A 866 -3.83 3.05 50.20
CA ALA A 866 -3.55 4.16 49.29
C ALA A 866 -3.48 5.53 49.99
N ALA A 867 -4.16 5.70 51.13
CA ALA A 867 -4.08 6.91 51.93
C ALA A 867 -2.66 7.13 52.51
N GLN A 868 -2.01 6.05 52.94
CA GLN A 868 -0.64 6.08 53.49
C GLN A 868 0.43 5.92 52.39
N HIS A 869 0.08 5.27 51.28
CA HIS A 869 0.97 5.01 50.15
C HIS A 869 0.35 5.48 48.82
N PRO A 870 0.27 6.81 48.56
CA PRO A 870 -0.38 7.35 47.35
C PRO A 870 0.26 6.90 46.03
N ALA A 871 1.53 6.48 46.06
CA ALA A 871 2.25 5.96 44.89
C ALA A 871 1.57 4.74 44.26
N LEU A 872 0.83 3.94 45.05
CA LEU A 872 0.06 2.79 44.55
C LEU A 872 -0.98 3.17 43.50
N LEU A 873 -1.48 4.41 43.54
CA LEU A 873 -2.53 4.89 42.63
C LEU A 873 -2.00 5.35 41.26
N GLY A 874 -0.67 5.38 41.09
CA GLY A 874 -0.01 5.73 39.83
C GLY A 874 0.01 4.59 38.80
N VAL A 875 -0.36 3.37 39.20
CA VAL A 875 -0.33 2.17 38.36
C VAL A 875 -1.70 1.50 38.37
N THR A 876 -2.14 0.98 37.22
CA THR A 876 -3.43 0.27 37.08
C THR A 876 -3.30 -1.20 36.67
N ALA A 877 -2.14 -1.59 36.13
CA ALA A 877 -1.86 -2.96 35.69
C ALA A 877 -1.38 -3.84 36.84
N ASN A 878 -1.80 -5.11 36.90
CA ASN A 878 -1.50 -5.96 38.05
C ASN A 878 0.00 -6.21 38.22
N THR A 879 0.73 -6.46 37.13
CA THR A 879 2.20 -6.62 37.15
C THR A 879 2.89 -5.46 37.84
N GLY A 880 2.50 -4.23 37.52
CA GLY A 880 3.07 -3.03 38.15
C GLY A 880 2.55 -2.78 39.57
N LEU A 881 1.31 -3.19 39.87
CA LEU A 881 0.75 -3.11 41.23
C LEU A 881 1.42 -4.09 42.20
N ILE A 882 1.80 -5.29 41.76
CA ILE A 882 2.58 -6.24 42.56
C ILE A 882 3.90 -5.58 43.01
N GLU A 883 4.63 -4.99 42.06
CA GLU A 883 5.88 -4.30 42.36
C GLU A 883 5.66 -3.06 43.24
N ALA A 884 4.62 -2.28 42.99
CA ALA A 884 4.29 -1.12 43.81
C ALA A 884 3.95 -1.51 45.27
N CYS A 885 3.22 -2.63 45.46
CA CYS A 885 2.92 -3.16 46.79
C CYS A 885 4.18 -3.68 47.50
N ARG A 886 5.12 -4.29 46.77
CA ARG A 886 6.43 -4.72 47.29
C ARG A 886 7.26 -3.52 47.76
N VAL A 887 7.39 -2.49 46.93
CA VAL A 887 8.10 -1.24 47.26
C VAL A 887 7.47 -0.53 48.46
N ALA A 888 6.14 -0.59 48.60
CA ALA A 888 5.42 -0.04 49.74
C ALA A 888 5.55 -0.89 51.03
N GLY A 889 6.16 -2.08 50.97
CA GLY A 889 6.29 -3.00 52.09
C GLY A 889 4.99 -3.74 52.45
N LEU A 890 4.00 -3.75 51.55
CA LEU A 890 2.74 -4.47 51.71
C LEU A 890 2.84 -5.93 51.26
N LEU A 891 3.82 -6.23 50.40
CA LEU A 891 4.24 -7.57 50.02
C LEU A 891 5.70 -7.74 50.37
N ASP A 892 6.08 -8.89 50.94
CA ASP A 892 7.48 -9.27 50.99
C ASP A 892 7.98 -9.73 49.61
N GLU A 893 9.31 -9.87 49.46
CA GLU A 893 9.94 -10.27 48.20
C GLU A 893 9.40 -11.60 47.68
N LYS A 894 9.20 -12.58 48.56
CA LYS A 894 8.74 -13.92 48.20
C LYS A 894 7.28 -13.90 47.72
N GLN A 895 6.42 -13.16 48.41
CA GLN A 895 5.03 -12.96 48.04
C GLN A 895 4.91 -12.25 46.69
N ALA A 896 5.68 -11.19 46.47
CA ALA A 896 5.69 -10.46 45.22
C ALA A 896 6.14 -11.33 44.04
N THR A 897 7.26 -12.06 44.17
CA THR A 897 7.71 -13.02 43.15
C THR A 897 6.66 -14.09 42.87
N THR A 898 6.06 -14.66 43.93
CA THR A 898 5.02 -15.71 43.78
C THR A 898 3.81 -15.20 42.98
N LEU A 899 3.32 -14.00 43.28
CA LEU A 899 2.20 -13.40 42.55
C LEU A 899 2.58 -13.03 41.12
N ALA A 900 3.80 -12.53 40.88
CA ALA A 900 4.28 -12.19 39.54
C ALA A 900 4.39 -13.42 38.64
N ASP A 901 5.02 -14.49 39.13
CA ASP A 901 5.15 -15.76 38.41
C ASP A 901 3.78 -16.40 38.13
N ALA A 902 2.89 -16.38 39.13
CA ALA A 902 1.52 -16.88 38.97
C ALA A 902 0.73 -16.05 37.96
N HIS A 903 0.80 -14.72 38.03
CA HIS A 903 0.11 -13.83 37.09
C HIS A 903 0.58 -14.09 35.65
N ALA A 904 1.89 -14.09 35.41
CA ALA A 904 2.45 -14.32 34.08
C ALA A 904 2.10 -15.72 33.54
N GLY A 905 2.26 -16.77 34.36
CA GLY A 905 1.96 -18.15 33.97
C GLY A 905 0.48 -18.39 33.67
N LEU A 906 -0.42 -17.86 34.51
CA LEU A 906 -1.87 -17.98 34.30
C LEU A 906 -2.34 -17.17 33.09
N LEU A 907 -1.80 -15.96 32.89
CA LEU A 907 -2.13 -15.10 31.74
C LEU A 907 -1.66 -15.74 30.43
N GLN A 908 -0.45 -16.33 30.40
CA GLN A 908 0.07 -17.07 29.25
C GLN A 908 -0.89 -18.19 28.83
N ARG A 909 -1.33 -19.02 29.79
CA ARG A 909 -2.29 -20.10 29.53
C ARG A 909 -3.65 -19.56 29.09
N ALA A 910 -4.11 -18.44 29.66
CA ALA A 910 -5.39 -17.83 29.31
C ALA A 910 -5.41 -17.24 27.89
N LEU A 911 -4.33 -16.58 27.46
CA LEU A 911 -4.18 -16.09 26.09
C LEU A 911 -4.05 -17.25 25.10
N ALA A 912 -3.31 -18.31 25.44
CA ALA A 912 -3.21 -19.52 24.62
C ALA A 912 -4.58 -20.18 24.41
N CYS A 913 -5.40 -20.33 25.46
CA CYS A 913 -6.79 -20.79 25.31
C CYS A 913 -7.58 -19.91 24.34
N THR A 914 -7.45 -18.58 24.45
CA THR A 914 -8.17 -17.64 23.58
C THR A 914 -7.72 -17.75 22.12
N LEU A 915 -6.42 -17.94 21.87
CA LEU A 915 -5.88 -18.19 20.53
C LEU A 915 -6.27 -19.54 19.94
N ASP A 916 -6.76 -20.45 20.76
CA ASP A 916 -7.30 -21.73 20.31
C ASP A 916 -8.84 -21.75 20.32
N LEU A 917 -9.48 -20.57 20.42
CA LEU A 917 -10.95 -20.43 20.50
C LEU A 917 -11.59 -21.25 21.63
N ARG A 918 -10.84 -21.51 22.71
CA ARG A 918 -11.31 -22.22 23.90
C ARG A 918 -11.61 -21.23 25.03
N SER A 919 -12.57 -21.62 25.89
CA SER A 919 -12.72 -20.99 27.20
C SER A 919 -11.39 -21.02 27.96
N ARG A 920 -11.18 -20.06 28.88
CA ARG A 920 -9.98 -19.95 29.73
C ARG A 920 -9.95 -21.01 30.83
N ILE A 921 -10.24 -22.24 30.46
CA ILE A 921 -10.27 -23.42 31.29
C ILE A 921 -9.16 -24.33 30.78
N ALA A 922 -8.24 -24.69 31.67
CA ALA A 922 -7.08 -25.51 31.36
C ALA A 922 -7.12 -26.83 32.15
N PRO A 923 -6.57 -27.93 31.60
CA PRO A 923 -6.38 -29.14 32.38
C PRO A 923 -5.45 -28.87 33.56
N ARG A 924 -5.73 -29.50 34.69
CA ARG A 924 -4.87 -29.44 35.87
C ARG A 924 -3.58 -30.21 35.63
N ASP A 925 -2.45 -29.58 35.91
CA ASP A 925 -1.11 -30.16 35.85
C ASP A 925 -0.28 -29.66 37.03
N ALA A 926 0.84 -30.33 37.36
CA ALA A 926 1.63 -29.99 38.53
C ALA A 926 2.14 -28.54 38.55
N SER A 927 2.45 -27.97 37.37
CA SER A 927 2.87 -26.57 37.25
C SER A 927 1.71 -25.62 37.56
N LEU A 928 0.53 -25.88 37.02
CA LEU A 928 -0.66 -25.07 37.26
C LEU A 928 -1.11 -25.13 38.73
N GLU A 929 -1.06 -26.31 39.33
CA GLU A 929 -1.36 -26.53 40.76
C GLU A 929 -0.39 -25.72 41.64
N GLN A 930 0.90 -25.72 41.33
CA GLN A 930 1.91 -24.94 42.06
C GLN A 930 1.63 -23.43 41.99
N LEU A 931 1.33 -22.88 40.80
CA LEU A 931 1.00 -21.45 40.65
C LEU A 931 -0.23 -21.10 41.48
N ARG A 932 -1.29 -21.91 41.39
CA ARG A 932 -2.55 -21.69 42.10
C ARG A 932 -2.36 -21.74 43.62
N ASP A 933 -1.66 -22.75 44.12
CA ASP A 933 -1.43 -22.89 45.56
C ASP A 933 -0.52 -21.80 46.10
N GLY A 934 0.42 -21.30 45.29
CA GLY A 934 1.19 -20.09 45.56
C GLY A 934 0.31 -18.86 45.75
N VAL A 935 -0.61 -18.59 44.81
CA VAL A 935 -1.57 -17.48 44.94
C VAL A 935 -2.39 -17.63 46.21
N ARG A 936 -2.95 -18.81 46.48
CA ARG A 936 -3.77 -19.08 47.67
C ARG A 936 -3.00 -18.81 48.96
N ALA A 937 -1.78 -19.34 49.08
CA ALA A 937 -0.96 -19.15 50.26
C ALA A 937 -0.66 -17.67 50.51
N VAL A 938 -0.40 -16.89 49.45
CA VAL A 938 -0.18 -15.44 49.58
C VAL A 938 -1.47 -14.71 49.97
N THR A 939 -2.60 -14.99 49.30
CA THR A 939 -3.87 -14.31 49.62
C THR A 939 -4.36 -14.61 51.04
N ASP A 940 -4.18 -15.85 51.50
CA ASP A 940 -4.52 -16.27 52.86
C ASP A 940 -3.61 -15.57 53.89
N ALA A 941 -2.29 -15.50 53.62
CA ALA A 941 -1.34 -14.79 54.48
C ALA A 941 -1.62 -13.27 54.59
N LEU A 942 -2.17 -12.67 53.53
CA LEU A 942 -2.60 -11.27 53.52
C LEU A 942 -3.97 -11.05 54.21
N GLY A 943 -4.63 -12.13 54.64
CA GLY A 943 -5.92 -12.08 55.35
C GLY A 943 -7.14 -11.96 54.43
N PHE A 944 -7.02 -12.30 53.15
CA PHE A 944 -8.17 -12.36 52.23
C PHE A 944 -8.81 -13.75 52.25
N ALA A 945 -9.99 -13.86 52.88
CA ALA A 945 -10.76 -15.10 52.90
C ALA A 945 -11.47 -15.33 51.55
N PHE A 946 -10.77 -15.85 50.55
CA PHE A 946 -11.38 -16.15 49.26
C PHE A 946 -12.05 -17.52 49.23
N ALA A 947 -11.59 -18.53 49.98
CA ALA A 947 -12.29 -19.81 50.13
C ALA A 947 -13.57 -19.66 50.97
N PRO A 948 -14.62 -20.50 50.78
CA PRO A 948 -15.73 -20.56 51.73
C PRO A 948 -15.17 -21.04 53.07
N GLY A 949 -15.58 -20.42 54.19
CA GLY A 949 -15.22 -20.94 55.51
C GLY A 949 -15.79 -22.35 55.69
N GLU A 950 -15.04 -23.25 56.32
CA GLU A 950 -15.61 -24.47 56.87
C GLU A 950 -16.64 -24.05 57.93
N GLU A 951 -17.93 -24.01 57.56
CA GLU A 951 -18.98 -24.09 58.55
C GLU A 951 -18.77 -25.42 59.28
N THR A 952 -18.46 -25.31 60.57
CA THR A 952 -18.54 -26.40 61.52
C THR A 952 -19.93 -27.00 61.40
N LEU A 953 -20.02 -28.16 60.74
CA LEU A 953 -21.18 -29.05 60.79
C LEU A 953 -21.37 -29.48 62.25
N ALA A 954 -22.07 -28.66 63.03
CA ALA A 954 -22.63 -29.10 64.29
C ALA A 954 -23.69 -30.19 63.96
N PRO A 955 -23.58 -31.40 64.53
CA PRO A 955 -24.54 -32.45 64.26
C PRO A 955 -25.92 -32.02 64.78
N ARG A 956 -26.94 -32.21 63.94
CA ARG A 956 -28.35 -31.98 64.27
C ARG A 956 -28.82 -32.81 65.46
#